data_AF-A0A9N9WG74-F1
#
_entry.id   AF-A0A9N9WG74-F1
#
_cell.length_a   1.000
_cell.length_b   1.000
_cell.length_c   1.000
_cell.angle_alpha   90.00
_cell.angle_beta   90.00
_cell.angle_gamma   90.00
#
_symmetry.space_group_name_H-M   'P 1'
#
loop_
_entity.id
_entity.type
_entity.pdbx_description
1 polymer ?
#
loop_
_entity_poly.entity_id
_entity_poly.type
_entity_poly.pdbx_seq_one_letter_code
_entity_poly.pdbx_strand_id
1 'polypeptide(L)'
;MDRGKMTSAGRGAKSKAPQHPQDIFALGSKSTVVVNRDSEKRNIHKPSTSGVERKRETSGFGSQPPTKRSRIGSPAEAVGGTSLEVDPVDLVPSVLQALDTHNSDKLLGLLTGSIRLLKSQRSKPDPILCMSMLYLTKIRPNMFAHETVTQSLCTLLKREQGAAFKNKSNLLVFVLACNMLYAGHKDSNNWPDTFIKVYIEDALNERCWVECSWCKCLVENIITAFNTKQPPSYLIPSENTLGTMSPSGSGSPLMGSNDDETAVDTELEYTVFPRYSSSYETVEALVLEAIKEQIQRRAAPDAIHRGFLKLLAATCGFPEIRMISASRLEAWLHSGKLSRCAQELLAYVCCNADACGPTAARDHEVLAQLARMRLKTKPMQQAYQACLRVMAADSPALLRSVITHTIYNELSNVRSPNNMSVLAALLAAQPALAPVAMAETFHELVLRAEDYLRPLRALTRECVRAAPARADAQALLPLARALAAPPPHEPAAEVRERAFSSLADLFCCCCLVTATHSKHLPDYKQQLSGIQCAALGWLLDTAPAIYRPSRHDYQHALNKIMFVESAEVYSKPDNWPPECERALAHRICCEAPMPRHNLLRIIFIGLSKEIPVGPAEALELVEQLVRRACVLPPEEQPLLVDRLDLADHIFHLCQFHPPDNITLPAG
;
A
#
# COMPACT_ATOMS: atom_id res chain seq x y z
N MET A 1 -58.92 39.45 -41.41
CA MET A 1 -57.94 39.89 -42.43
C MET A 1 -56.56 39.48 -41.94
N ASP A 2 -55.68 39.12 -42.88
CA ASP A 2 -54.22 38.95 -42.90
C ASP A 2 -53.41 38.87 -41.57
N ARG A 3 -52.66 37.79 -41.31
CA ARG A 3 -51.24 37.50 -41.70
C ARG A 3 -50.22 38.50 -41.10
N GLY A 4 -49.13 38.08 -40.44
CA GLY A 4 -48.65 36.72 -40.13
C GLY A 4 -47.36 36.66 -39.28
N LYS A 5 -46.77 35.45 -39.18
CA LYS A 5 -45.48 35.04 -38.55
C LYS A 5 -44.26 35.86 -39.04
N MET A 6 -43.04 35.95 -38.45
CA MET A 6 -42.27 35.42 -37.28
C MET A 6 -40.94 36.26 -37.20
N THR A 7 -39.86 36.19 -36.38
CA THR A 7 -39.23 35.44 -35.24
C THR A 7 -37.99 36.30 -34.79
N SER A 8 -37.19 36.13 -33.71
CA SER A 8 -37.17 35.40 -32.42
C SER A 8 -35.87 35.72 -31.60
N ALA A 9 -35.85 35.36 -30.30
CA ALA A 9 -34.66 35.10 -29.43
C ALA A 9 -33.82 36.25 -28.83
N GLY A 10 -33.48 36.09 -27.54
CA GLY A 10 -32.52 36.89 -26.76
C GLY A 10 -32.31 36.28 -25.36
N ARG A 11 -31.07 36.20 -24.84
CA ARG A 11 -30.74 35.53 -23.56
C ARG A 11 -30.38 36.54 -22.45
N GLY A 12 -30.77 36.24 -21.21
CA GLY A 12 -30.52 37.07 -20.02
C GLY A 12 -29.06 37.09 -19.53
N ALA A 13 -28.73 38.10 -18.71
CA ALA A 13 -27.37 38.42 -18.27
C ALA A 13 -26.96 37.81 -16.92
N LYS A 14 -25.67 37.90 -16.57
CA LYS A 14 -25.07 37.40 -15.31
C LYS A 14 -24.64 38.52 -14.37
N SER A 15 -24.98 38.41 -13.09
CA SER A 15 -24.28 39.00 -11.92
C SER A 15 -24.81 38.32 -10.65
N LYS A 16 -24.14 38.26 -9.49
CA LYS A 16 -22.77 38.62 -9.05
C LYS A 16 -22.46 37.75 -7.81
N ALA A 17 -21.19 37.55 -7.45
CA ALA A 17 -20.79 36.92 -6.18
C ALA A 17 -19.93 37.91 -5.35
N PRO A 18 -19.98 37.86 -4.00
CA PRO A 18 -19.28 38.81 -3.13
C PRO A 18 -17.78 38.49 -2.96
N GLN A 19 -17.02 39.44 -2.42
CA GLN A 19 -15.57 39.38 -2.17
C GLN A 19 -15.22 39.87 -0.75
N HIS A 20 -13.94 39.63 -0.37
CA HIS A 20 -13.14 40.19 0.74
C HIS A 20 -13.11 39.43 2.07
N PRO A 21 -12.01 39.59 2.86
CA PRO A 21 -10.76 40.34 2.60
C PRO A 21 -9.51 39.44 2.42
N GLN A 22 -8.35 40.07 2.21
CA GLN A 22 -7.02 39.47 2.32
C GLN A 22 -6.24 40.18 3.44
N ASP A 23 -5.29 39.50 4.09
CA ASP A 23 -3.95 40.07 4.30
C ASP A 23 -2.92 39.02 4.79
N ILE A 24 -1.70 39.09 4.21
CA ILE A 24 -0.34 38.87 4.79
C ILE A 24 -0.14 37.56 5.63
N PHE A 25 0.74 36.61 5.27
CA PHE A 25 2.20 36.74 5.07
C PHE A 25 2.78 35.93 3.88
N ALA A 26 4.05 36.23 3.52
CA ALA A 26 4.87 35.57 2.49
C ALA A 26 5.47 34.23 3.01
N LEU A 27 6.07 33.31 2.22
CA LEU A 27 7.03 33.46 1.11
C LEU A 27 6.78 32.44 -0.02
N GLY A 28 7.25 32.74 -1.23
CA GLY A 28 6.98 31.93 -2.42
C GLY A 28 8.22 31.28 -3.06
N SER A 29 7.98 30.52 -4.13
CA SER A 29 9.00 30.12 -5.11
C SER A 29 8.34 29.94 -6.48
N LYS A 30 8.91 30.56 -7.53
CA LYS A 30 8.34 30.58 -8.88
C LYS A 30 8.89 29.44 -9.73
N SER A 31 8.01 28.79 -10.50
CA SER A 31 8.35 28.13 -11.77
C SER A 31 7.09 27.97 -12.61
N THR A 32 6.90 28.87 -13.57
CA THR A 32 5.74 28.90 -14.46
C THR A 32 6.00 28.05 -15.70
N VAL A 33 5.26 26.94 -15.86
CA VAL A 33 5.20 26.21 -17.13
C VAL A 33 4.14 26.85 -18.02
N VAL A 34 4.56 27.47 -19.12
CA VAL A 34 3.65 27.95 -20.17
C VAL A 34 3.51 26.85 -21.22
N VAL A 35 2.29 26.38 -21.43
CA VAL A 35 1.94 25.48 -22.54
C VAL A 35 1.41 26.33 -23.70
N ASN A 36 1.92 26.10 -24.91
CA ASN A 36 1.31 26.60 -26.14
C ASN A 36 1.36 25.50 -27.22
N ARG A 37 0.44 25.54 -28.19
CA ARG A 37 0.07 24.37 -28.99
C ARG A 37 -0.32 24.72 -30.43
N ASP A 38 0.45 24.22 -31.40
CA ASP A 38 0.18 24.04 -32.85
C ASP A 38 -0.27 25.31 -33.64
N SER A 39 0.06 25.54 -34.92
CA SER A 39 0.18 24.60 -36.06
C SER A 39 0.87 25.23 -37.30
N GLU A 40 1.48 24.41 -38.17
CA GLU A 40 1.76 24.59 -39.63
C GLU A 40 2.31 25.95 -40.19
N LYS A 41 3.36 26.02 -41.03
CA LYS A 41 3.39 25.53 -42.44
C LYS A 41 4.74 25.78 -43.17
N ARG A 42 4.95 25.03 -44.28
CA ARG A 42 5.84 25.26 -45.47
C ARG A 42 7.37 24.97 -45.41
N ASN A 43 7.84 24.35 -46.50
CA ASN A 43 9.24 24.08 -46.90
C ASN A 43 9.90 25.28 -47.61
N ILE A 44 11.24 25.28 -47.71
CA ILE A 44 12.03 25.61 -48.92
C ILE A 44 13.48 25.05 -48.80
N HIS A 45 14.27 25.09 -49.88
CA HIS A 45 15.50 24.30 -50.13
C HIS A 45 16.84 24.86 -49.60
N LYS A 46 17.77 23.93 -49.26
CA LYS A 46 19.21 23.73 -49.67
C LYS A 46 20.09 24.95 -50.13
N PRO A 47 21.44 24.80 -50.19
CA PRO A 47 22.40 23.97 -49.41
C PRO A 47 23.76 24.67 -49.09
N SER A 48 24.71 23.94 -48.46
CA SER A 48 26.17 24.20 -48.44
C SER A 48 26.64 25.46 -47.67
N THR A 49 27.91 25.65 -47.27
CA THR A 49 29.22 25.12 -47.73
C THR A 49 30.16 24.66 -46.60
N SER A 50 31.29 24.07 -46.98
CA SER A 50 32.41 23.64 -46.14
C SER A 50 33.36 24.77 -45.73
N GLY A 51 33.98 24.66 -44.54
CA GLY A 51 35.08 25.54 -44.12
C GLY A 51 35.99 24.88 -43.08
N VAL A 52 37.17 24.43 -43.50
CA VAL A 52 38.27 23.98 -42.64
C VAL A 52 39.44 24.91 -42.89
N GLU A 53 40.09 25.47 -41.86
CA GLU A 53 41.56 25.43 -41.72
C GLU A 53 42.15 26.12 -40.46
N ARG A 54 43.28 25.56 -40.02
CA ARG A 54 44.48 26.18 -39.40
C ARG A 54 44.35 27.12 -38.18
N LYS A 55 44.57 26.49 -37.02
CA LYS A 55 45.72 26.72 -36.10
C LYS A 55 46.32 28.14 -36.04
N ARG A 56 46.24 28.78 -34.86
CA ARG A 56 47.16 29.84 -34.43
C ARG A 56 47.60 29.61 -32.98
N GLU A 57 48.90 29.57 -32.73
CA GLU A 57 49.49 29.54 -31.38
C GLU A 57 49.83 30.97 -30.94
N THR A 58 49.74 31.25 -29.64
CA THR A 58 50.41 32.40 -29.02
C THR A 58 50.69 32.08 -27.54
N SER A 59 51.90 32.37 -27.08
CA SER A 59 52.42 32.00 -25.75
C SER A 59 52.35 33.15 -24.74
N GLY A 60 52.11 32.86 -23.45
CA GLY A 60 52.26 33.89 -22.39
C GLY A 60 51.93 33.42 -20.96
N PHE A 61 52.98 33.02 -20.21
CA PHE A 61 53.15 33.09 -18.74
C PHE A 61 51.96 32.92 -17.76
N GLY A 62 52.10 32.00 -16.80
CA GLY A 62 51.25 31.95 -15.60
C GLY A 62 51.48 30.72 -14.70
N SER A 63 52.22 30.92 -13.60
CA SER A 63 52.45 30.05 -12.43
C SER A 63 51.50 28.85 -12.15
N GLN A 64 52.07 27.67 -11.85
CA GLN A 64 51.41 26.67 -10.98
C GLN A 64 51.22 27.25 -9.56
N PRO A 65 50.11 26.92 -8.85
CA PRO A 65 50.19 25.91 -7.78
C PRO A 65 48.87 25.08 -7.64
N PRO A 66 48.66 24.29 -6.56
CA PRO A 66 49.32 23.02 -6.32
C PRO A 66 48.33 21.83 -6.28
N THR A 67 48.68 20.69 -6.89
CA THR A 67 47.85 19.47 -6.92
C THR A 67 47.91 18.67 -5.61
N LYS A 68 47.30 19.18 -4.54
CA LYS A 68 46.97 18.41 -3.32
C LYS A 68 45.48 18.40 -3.02
N ARG A 69 44.69 17.79 -3.92
CA ARG A 69 43.37 17.26 -3.53
C ARG A 69 43.60 15.92 -2.85
N SER A 70 43.40 15.87 -1.53
CA SER A 70 43.55 14.64 -0.75
C SER A 70 42.69 13.53 -1.36
N ARG A 71 43.32 12.43 -1.80
CA ARG A 71 42.61 11.21 -2.16
C ARG A 71 42.26 10.55 -0.84
N ILE A 72 41.00 10.64 -0.42
CA ILE A 72 40.50 9.85 0.71
C ILE A 72 40.50 8.39 0.24
N GLY A 73 41.61 7.70 0.55
CA GLY A 73 41.80 6.30 0.20
C GLY A 73 40.82 5.42 0.96
N SER A 74 40.34 4.37 0.32
CA SER A 74 39.63 3.31 1.05
C SER A 74 40.62 2.60 1.98
N PRO A 75 40.25 2.25 3.23
CA PRO A 75 41.17 1.60 4.19
C PRO A 75 41.83 0.29 3.69
N ALA A 76 41.28 -0.33 2.65
CA ALA A 76 41.76 -1.59 2.08
C ALA A 76 43.18 -1.55 1.47
N GLU A 77 43.72 -0.37 1.10
CA GLU A 77 45.11 -0.26 0.60
C GLU A 77 46.16 -0.25 1.73
N ALA A 78 45.75 -0.15 3.00
CA ALA A 78 46.65 -0.08 4.17
C ALA A 78 46.88 -1.43 4.88
N VAL A 79 46.29 -2.53 4.38
CA VAL A 79 46.41 -3.87 5.00
C VAL A 79 47.74 -4.52 4.58
N GLY A 80 48.83 -3.99 5.11
CA GLY A 80 50.22 -4.37 4.81
C GLY A 80 50.66 -5.73 5.38
N GLY A 81 49.93 -6.79 5.06
CA GLY A 81 50.39 -8.17 5.28
C GLY A 81 51.31 -8.64 4.15
N THR A 82 52.38 -9.35 4.48
CA THR A 82 53.32 -9.96 3.54
C THR A 82 52.70 -11.18 2.84
N SER A 83 51.78 -10.94 1.88
CA SER A 83 51.34 -11.99 0.96
C SER A 83 52.54 -12.61 0.26
N LEU A 84 52.67 -13.92 0.39
CA LEU A 84 53.76 -14.69 -0.21
C LEU A 84 53.44 -15.00 -1.66
N GLU A 85 54.48 -15.30 -2.45
CA GLU A 85 54.32 -15.98 -3.72
C GLU A 85 53.88 -17.43 -3.46
N VAL A 86 52.97 -17.95 -4.30
CA VAL A 86 52.30 -19.23 -4.09
C VAL A 86 52.34 -20.03 -5.38
N ASP A 87 52.99 -21.20 -5.32
CA ASP A 87 52.73 -22.27 -6.29
C ASP A 87 51.43 -23.00 -5.89
N PRO A 88 50.43 -23.12 -6.78
CA PRO A 88 49.19 -23.86 -6.51
C PRO A 88 49.35 -25.32 -6.09
N VAL A 89 50.45 -25.98 -6.49
CA VAL A 89 50.78 -27.37 -6.17
C VAL A 89 51.25 -27.49 -4.71
N ASP A 90 52.18 -26.63 -4.29
CA ASP A 90 52.75 -26.63 -2.94
C ASP A 90 51.87 -25.95 -1.88
N LEU A 91 50.77 -25.32 -2.29
CA LEU A 91 49.86 -24.58 -1.41
C LEU A 91 49.30 -25.43 -0.25
N VAL A 92 48.77 -26.63 -0.54
CA VAL A 92 48.13 -27.46 0.49
C VAL A 92 49.16 -27.98 1.52
N PRO A 93 50.31 -28.58 1.11
CA PRO A 93 51.38 -28.93 2.06
C PRO A 93 51.89 -27.72 2.85
N SER A 94 52.08 -26.57 2.21
CA SER A 94 52.64 -25.37 2.85
C SER A 94 51.71 -24.75 3.89
N VAL A 95 50.39 -24.75 3.65
CA VAL A 95 49.39 -24.27 4.60
C VAL A 95 49.24 -25.23 5.79
N LEU A 96 49.26 -26.55 5.55
CA LEU A 96 49.21 -27.54 6.63
C LEU A 96 50.48 -27.46 7.50
N GLN A 97 51.67 -27.40 6.91
CA GLN A 97 52.90 -27.18 7.66
C GLN A 97 52.88 -25.87 8.46
N ALA A 98 52.33 -24.77 7.91
CA ALA A 98 52.21 -23.51 8.63
C ALA A 98 51.27 -23.62 9.85
N LEU A 99 50.16 -24.37 9.73
CA LEU A 99 49.26 -24.67 10.86
C LEU A 99 49.95 -25.53 11.92
N ASP A 100 50.60 -26.62 11.53
CA ASP A 100 51.23 -27.59 12.43
C ASP A 100 52.47 -27.01 13.15
N THR A 101 53.13 -26.02 12.56
CA THR A 101 54.21 -25.22 13.18
C THR A 101 53.71 -23.95 13.89
N HIS A 102 52.40 -23.72 13.94
CA HIS A 102 51.76 -22.52 14.50
C HIS A 102 52.29 -21.18 13.93
N ASN A 103 52.78 -21.18 12.69
CA ASN A 103 53.35 -20.01 12.02
C ASN A 103 52.25 -19.18 11.34
N SER A 104 51.58 -18.34 12.13
CA SER A 104 50.50 -17.45 11.69
C SER A 104 50.90 -16.54 10.52
N ASP A 105 52.10 -15.98 10.52
CA ASP A 105 52.55 -15.06 9.46
C ASP A 105 52.72 -15.80 8.12
N LYS A 106 53.33 -16.99 8.12
CA LYS A 106 53.41 -17.85 6.93
C LYS A 106 52.01 -18.27 6.46
N LEU A 107 51.12 -18.65 7.37
CA LEU A 107 49.74 -19.03 7.06
C LEU A 107 48.97 -17.89 6.38
N LEU A 108 48.98 -16.70 6.97
CA LEU A 108 48.31 -15.51 6.42
C LEU A 108 48.96 -15.06 5.11
N GLY A 109 50.29 -15.15 5.00
CA GLY A 109 51.03 -14.88 3.77
C GLY A 109 50.62 -15.80 2.62
N LEU A 110 50.51 -17.11 2.86
CA LEU A 110 50.06 -18.10 1.86
C LEU A 110 48.60 -17.91 1.47
N LEU A 111 47.69 -17.75 2.44
CA LEU A 111 46.26 -17.59 2.16
C LEU A 111 45.97 -16.28 1.40
N THR A 112 46.57 -15.16 1.81
CA THR A 112 46.40 -13.87 1.10
C THR A 112 47.11 -13.86 -0.25
N GLY A 113 48.26 -14.55 -0.40
CA GLY A 113 48.91 -14.79 -1.69
C GLY A 113 48.02 -15.57 -2.66
N SER A 114 47.40 -16.65 -2.19
CA SER A 114 46.46 -17.48 -2.96
C SER A 114 45.24 -16.67 -3.44
N ILE A 115 44.68 -15.83 -2.56
CA ILE A 115 43.57 -14.93 -2.90
C ILE A 115 44.00 -13.86 -3.92
N ARG A 116 45.21 -13.32 -3.78
CA ARG A 116 45.80 -12.37 -4.74
C ARG A 116 45.99 -13.00 -6.13
N LEU A 117 46.39 -14.28 -6.17
CA LEU A 117 46.56 -15.06 -7.40
C LEU A 117 45.22 -15.40 -8.07
N LEU A 118 44.19 -15.79 -7.29
CA LEU A 118 42.81 -15.93 -7.78
C LEU A 118 42.27 -14.60 -8.35
N LYS A 119 42.67 -13.46 -7.77
CA LYS A 119 42.26 -12.13 -8.26
C LYS A 119 42.93 -11.76 -9.57
N SER A 120 44.23 -12.00 -9.74
CA SER A 120 44.93 -11.71 -11.00
C SER A 120 44.52 -12.64 -12.14
N GLN A 121 44.12 -13.87 -11.83
CA GLN A 121 43.66 -14.87 -12.80
C GLN A 121 42.12 -14.91 -12.99
N ARG A 122 41.37 -13.90 -12.51
CA ARG A 122 39.90 -13.94 -12.33
C ARG A 122 39.04 -14.28 -13.57
N SER A 123 39.57 -14.19 -14.79
CA SER A 123 38.89 -14.62 -16.02
C SER A 123 39.06 -16.12 -16.33
N LYS A 124 40.19 -16.71 -15.94
CA LYS A 124 40.54 -18.13 -16.10
C LYS A 124 41.40 -18.56 -14.90
N PRO A 125 40.79 -18.75 -13.71
CA PRO A 125 41.54 -19.17 -12.53
C PRO A 125 42.11 -20.57 -12.74
N ASP A 126 43.30 -20.83 -12.22
CA ASP A 126 43.91 -22.15 -12.25
C ASP A 126 43.03 -23.20 -11.50
N PRO A 127 42.67 -24.33 -12.15
CA PRO A 127 41.95 -25.42 -11.49
C PRO A 127 42.69 -26.00 -10.27
N ILE A 128 44.02 -26.05 -10.26
CA ILE A 128 44.78 -26.57 -9.12
C ILE A 128 44.59 -25.63 -7.93
N LEU A 129 44.79 -24.32 -8.11
CA LEU A 129 44.56 -23.30 -7.09
C LEU A 129 43.13 -23.32 -6.53
N CYS A 130 42.12 -23.43 -7.41
CA CYS A 130 40.72 -23.57 -7.00
C CYS A 130 40.48 -24.83 -6.15
N MET A 131 41.00 -25.99 -6.57
CA MET A 131 40.82 -27.25 -5.84
C MET A 131 41.60 -27.28 -4.52
N SER A 132 42.82 -26.74 -4.49
CA SER A 132 43.62 -26.56 -3.27
C SER A 132 42.89 -25.69 -2.25
N MET A 133 42.33 -24.55 -2.68
CA MET A 133 41.56 -23.65 -1.81
C MET A 133 40.25 -24.28 -1.31
N LEU A 134 39.52 -25.00 -2.17
CA LEU A 134 38.30 -25.73 -1.79
C LEU A 134 38.58 -26.87 -0.79
N TYR A 135 39.65 -27.65 -1.03
CA TYR A 135 40.08 -28.72 -0.13
C TYR A 135 40.46 -28.16 1.26
N LEU A 136 41.31 -27.12 1.29
CA LEU A 136 41.69 -26.42 2.52
C LEU A 136 40.46 -25.87 3.29
N THR A 137 39.47 -25.35 2.57
CA THR A 137 38.18 -24.89 3.14
C THR A 137 37.40 -26.03 3.79
N LYS A 138 37.39 -27.22 3.17
CA LYS A 138 36.71 -28.40 3.71
C LYS A 138 37.39 -28.95 4.98
N ILE A 139 38.72 -28.96 5.04
CA ILE A 139 39.45 -29.59 6.16
C ILE A 139 39.83 -28.63 7.30
N ARG A 140 39.94 -27.32 7.05
CA ARG A 140 40.35 -26.29 8.02
C ARG A 140 39.58 -24.97 7.83
N PRO A 141 38.23 -24.95 7.87
CA PRO A 141 37.43 -23.77 7.55
C PRO A 141 37.79 -22.52 8.38
N ASN A 142 38.10 -22.69 9.66
CA ASN A 142 38.27 -21.59 10.62
C ASN A 142 39.40 -20.60 10.26
N MET A 143 40.40 -20.99 9.45
CA MET A 143 41.45 -20.04 9.02
C MET A 143 40.93 -18.98 8.04
N PHE A 144 39.81 -19.24 7.36
CA PHE A 144 39.13 -18.25 6.51
C PHE A 144 38.29 -17.26 7.33
N ALA A 145 38.01 -17.56 8.60
CA ALA A 145 37.37 -16.62 9.54
C ALA A 145 38.30 -15.46 9.94
N HIS A 146 39.63 -15.63 9.80
CA HIS A 146 40.61 -14.63 10.19
C HIS A 146 40.41 -13.32 9.41
N GLU A 147 40.44 -12.18 10.10
CA GLU A 147 40.04 -10.89 9.54
C GLU A 147 40.77 -10.55 8.23
N THR A 148 42.10 -10.64 8.20
CA THR A 148 42.92 -10.37 6.99
C THR A 148 42.52 -11.24 5.80
N VAL A 149 42.16 -12.51 6.04
CA VAL A 149 41.76 -13.47 5.01
C VAL A 149 40.34 -13.18 4.54
N THR A 150 39.43 -12.90 5.47
CA THR A 150 38.05 -12.47 5.21
C THR A 150 38.01 -11.18 4.37
N GLN A 151 38.75 -10.14 4.79
CA GLN A 151 38.86 -8.88 4.03
C GLN A 151 39.42 -9.13 2.63
N SER A 152 40.44 -9.97 2.49
CA SER A 152 41.03 -10.34 1.19
C SER A 152 40.02 -11.07 0.29
N LEU A 153 39.30 -12.06 0.80
CA LEU A 153 38.23 -12.79 0.10
C LEU A 153 37.11 -11.84 -0.35
N CYS A 154 36.71 -10.88 0.49
CA CYS A 154 35.75 -9.85 0.09
C CYS A 154 36.21 -9.02 -1.12
N THR A 155 37.52 -8.87 -1.37
CA THR A 155 37.99 -8.19 -2.59
C THR A 155 37.79 -9.01 -3.88
N LEU A 156 37.52 -10.32 -3.80
CA LEU A 156 37.09 -11.16 -4.93
C LEU A 156 35.60 -10.99 -5.26
N LEU A 157 34.80 -10.43 -4.36
CA LEU A 157 33.39 -10.14 -4.57
C LEU A 157 33.15 -8.73 -5.14
N LYS A 158 34.15 -7.84 -5.05
CA LYS A 158 34.09 -6.45 -5.54
C LYS A 158 34.29 -6.30 -7.05
N ARG A 159 33.79 -5.20 -7.61
CA ARG A 159 34.01 -4.82 -9.02
C ARG A 159 35.38 -4.17 -9.20
N GLU A 160 36.08 -4.49 -10.30
CA GLU A 160 37.28 -3.72 -10.68
C GLU A 160 36.89 -2.42 -11.37
N GLN A 161 37.36 -1.29 -10.84
CA GLN A 161 37.12 0.04 -11.41
C GLN A 161 38.02 0.24 -12.64
N GLY A 162 37.43 0.56 -13.79
CA GLY A 162 38.16 0.82 -15.04
C GLY A 162 38.38 -0.40 -15.94
N ALA A 163 38.01 -1.61 -15.52
CA ALA A 163 38.00 -2.77 -16.40
C ALA A 163 36.96 -2.58 -17.53
N ALA A 164 37.40 -2.62 -18.78
CA ALA A 164 36.51 -2.53 -19.93
C ALA A 164 35.62 -3.80 -20.04
N PHE A 165 34.41 -3.63 -20.58
CA PHE A 165 33.35 -4.65 -20.75
C PHE A 165 33.76 -6.00 -21.41
N LYS A 166 35.00 -6.14 -21.90
CA LYS A 166 35.52 -7.37 -22.54
C LYS A 166 36.02 -8.41 -21.53
N ASN A 167 36.43 -8.02 -20.32
CA ASN A 167 36.94 -8.95 -19.30
C ASN A 167 35.82 -9.37 -18.33
N LYS A 168 34.89 -10.21 -18.80
CA LYS A 168 33.87 -10.80 -17.92
C LYS A 168 34.56 -11.71 -16.88
N SER A 169 34.37 -11.41 -15.60
CA SER A 169 34.93 -12.22 -14.50
C SER A 169 34.29 -13.61 -14.49
N ASN A 170 35.08 -14.64 -14.20
CA ASN A 170 34.59 -16.01 -14.14
C ASN A 170 33.73 -16.21 -12.89
N LEU A 171 32.51 -16.74 -13.07
CA LEU A 171 31.54 -16.94 -12.00
C LEU A 171 32.11 -17.84 -10.87
N LEU A 172 32.97 -18.80 -11.23
CA LEU A 172 33.63 -19.71 -10.30
C LEU A 172 34.39 -18.98 -9.18
N VAL A 173 34.98 -17.81 -9.44
CA VAL A 173 35.75 -17.06 -8.44
C VAL A 173 34.82 -16.43 -7.39
N PHE A 174 33.63 -15.99 -7.78
CA PHE A 174 32.61 -15.53 -6.83
C PHE A 174 32.04 -16.71 -6.04
N VAL A 175 31.72 -17.83 -6.69
CA VAL A 175 31.20 -19.04 -6.03
C VAL A 175 32.18 -19.56 -5.00
N LEU A 176 33.46 -19.66 -5.35
CA LEU A 176 34.53 -20.06 -4.43
C LEU A 176 34.62 -19.06 -3.26
N ALA A 177 34.73 -17.76 -3.52
CA ALA A 177 34.81 -16.75 -2.45
C ALA A 177 33.59 -16.77 -1.50
N CYS A 178 32.36 -16.89 -2.03
CA CYS A 178 31.15 -16.98 -1.23
C CYS A 178 31.12 -18.22 -0.33
N ASN A 179 31.46 -19.39 -0.86
CA ASN A 179 31.47 -20.64 -0.10
C ASN A 179 32.61 -20.69 0.92
N MET A 180 33.77 -20.08 0.63
CA MET A 180 34.87 -19.92 1.59
C MET A 180 34.50 -18.99 2.76
N LEU A 181 33.86 -17.86 2.45
CA LEU A 181 33.37 -16.93 3.48
C LEU A 181 32.26 -17.56 4.34
N TYR A 182 31.30 -18.26 3.72
CA TYR A 182 30.29 -19.02 4.47
C TYR A 182 30.96 -20.09 5.35
N ALA A 183 31.81 -20.95 4.79
CA ALA A 183 32.43 -22.05 5.54
C ALA A 183 33.29 -21.59 6.71
N GLY A 184 34.01 -20.46 6.57
CA GLY A 184 34.79 -19.87 7.67
C GLY A 184 33.93 -19.25 8.78
N HIS A 185 32.77 -18.66 8.44
CA HIS A 185 31.93 -17.92 9.40
C HIS A 185 30.63 -18.64 9.81
N LYS A 186 30.33 -19.84 9.29
CA LYS A 186 29.07 -20.57 9.54
C LYS A 186 28.76 -20.82 11.03
N ASP A 187 29.81 -20.96 11.85
CA ASP A 187 29.71 -21.24 13.29
C ASP A 187 29.76 -19.95 14.13
N SER A 188 29.91 -18.78 13.50
CA SER A 188 29.82 -17.47 14.16
C SER A 188 28.39 -16.94 14.17
N ASN A 189 27.91 -16.52 15.35
CA ASN A 189 26.61 -15.86 15.50
C ASN A 189 26.60 -14.44 14.92
N ASN A 190 27.77 -13.79 14.83
CA ASN A 190 27.91 -12.42 14.34
C ASN A 190 28.83 -12.39 13.10
N TRP A 191 28.35 -11.85 11.98
CA TRP A 191 29.13 -11.74 10.74
C TRP A 191 29.65 -10.32 10.50
N PRO A 192 30.78 -10.13 9.80
CA PRO A 192 31.32 -8.80 9.52
C PRO A 192 30.41 -7.94 8.63
N ASP A 193 30.31 -6.65 8.93
CA ASP A 193 29.62 -5.63 8.11
C ASP A 193 30.17 -5.55 6.67
N THR A 194 31.41 -5.99 6.45
CA THR A 194 32.04 -6.04 5.14
C THR A 194 31.23 -6.91 4.16
N PHE A 195 30.52 -7.94 4.64
CA PHE A 195 29.63 -8.76 3.82
C PHE A 195 28.40 -7.97 3.34
N ILE A 196 27.77 -7.18 4.23
CA ILE A 196 26.70 -6.24 3.86
C ILE A 196 27.21 -5.25 2.79
N LYS A 197 28.42 -4.71 2.98
CA LYS A 197 29.03 -3.74 2.06
C LYS A 197 29.30 -4.33 0.66
N VAL A 198 29.80 -5.56 0.54
CA VAL A 198 29.99 -6.20 -0.78
C VAL A 198 28.69 -6.70 -1.40
N TYR A 199 27.70 -7.12 -0.60
CA TYR A 199 26.37 -7.46 -1.09
C TYR A 199 25.70 -6.25 -1.74
N ILE A 200 25.73 -5.09 -1.07
CA ILE A 200 25.22 -3.82 -1.62
C ILE A 200 25.97 -3.45 -2.91
N GLU A 201 27.30 -3.64 -2.95
CA GLU A 201 28.11 -3.32 -4.13
C GLU A 201 27.68 -4.11 -5.38
N ASP A 202 27.49 -5.43 -5.28
CA ASP A 202 27.02 -6.27 -6.40
C ASP A 202 25.51 -6.07 -6.68
N ALA A 203 24.70 -5.90 -5.63
CA ALA A 203 23.25 -5.66 -5.73
C ALA A 203 22.89 -4.39 -6.52
N LEU A 204 23.77 -3.37 -6.48
CA LEU A 204 23.70 -2.11 -7.23
C LEU A 204 24.37 -2.15 -8.62
N ASN A 205 24.98 -3.28 -9.01
CA ASN A 205 25.71 -3.44 -10.27
C ASN A 205 25.07 -4.55 -11.13
N GLU A 206 25.88 -5.52 -11.57
CA GLU A 206 25.50 -6.58 -12.52
C GLU A 206 24.91 -7.81 -11.82
N ARG A 207 24.88 -7.81 -10.47
CA ARG A 207 24.27 -8.83 -9.61
C ARG A 207 24.85 -10.23 -9.85
N CYS A 208 26.15 -10.27 -10.13
CA CYS A 208 26.88 -11.44 -10.58
C CYS A 208 26.85 -12.61 -9.59
N TRP A 209 26.79 -12.33 -8.29
CA TRP A 209 26.79 -13.37 -7.25
C TRP A 209 25.59 -13.30 -6.32
N VAL A 210 24.95 -12.13 -6.14
CA VAL A 210 23.74 -12.04 -5.30
C VAL A 210 22.49 -12.69 -5.93
N GLU A 211 22.53 -13.04 -7.22
CA GLU A 211 21.50 -13.85 -7.90
C GLU A 211 22.01 -15.22 -8.37
N CYS A 212 23.23 -15.62 -7.94
CA CYS A 212 23.78 -16.93 -8.27
C CYS A 212 23.33 -18.00 -7.27
N SER A 213 22.69 -19.07 -7.75
CA SER A 213 22.25 -20.21 -6.93
C SER A 213 23.38 -20.82 -6.08
N TRP A 214 24.57 -20.96 -6.68
CA TRP A 214 25.78 -21.49 -6.01
C TRP A 214 26.38 -20.57 -4.94
N CYS A 215 25.85 -19.35 -4.77
CA CYS A 215 26.26 -18.39 -3.74
C CYS A 215 25.23 -18.25 -2.59
N LYS A 216 24.09 -18.96 -2.65
CA LYS A 216 22.99 -18.86 -1.68
C LYS A 216 23.43 -18.98 -0.22
N CYS A 217 24.37 -19.86 0.10
CA CYS A 217 24.89 -20.07 1.45
C CYS A 217 25.36 -18.77 2.14
N LEU A 218 26.01 -17.86 1.39
CA LEU A 218 26.39 -16.53 1.89
C LEU A 218 25.22 -15.54 1.77
N VAL A 219 24.54 -15.51 0.61
CA VAL A 219 23.47 -14.54 0.30
C VAL A 219 22.29 -14.64 1.28
N GLU A 220 21.79 -15.85 1.54
CA GLU A 220 20.60 -16.06 2.37
C GLU A 220 20.89 -15.76 3.85
N ASN A 221 22.11 -16.02 4.34
CA ASN A 221 22.54 -15.55 5.67
C ASN A 221 22.69 -14.02 5.72
N ILE A 222 23.19 -13.36 4.66
CA ILE A 222 23.30 -11.89 4.58
C ILE A 222 21.92 -11.22 4.64
N ILE A 223 20.94 -11.67 3.86
CA ILE A 223 19.63 -11.00 3.79
C ILE A 223 18.80 -11.14 5.07
N THR A 224 19.15 -12.05 5.99
CA THR A 224 18.55 -12.08 7.34
C THR A 224 18.70 -10.74 8.07
N ALA A 225 19.78 -10.00 7.80
CA ALA A 225 20.09 -8.71 8.40
C ALA A 225 19.06 -7.61 8.09
N PHE A 226 18.26 -7.79 7.04
CA PHE A 226 17.28 -6.81 6.59
C PHE A 226 15.87 -7.04 7.17
N ASN A 227 15.64 -8.20 7.81
CA ASN A 227 14.37 -8.60 8.41
C ASN A 227 13.13 -8.44 7.48
N THR A 228 13.33 -8.62 6.17
CA THR A 228 12.30 -8.40 5.15
C THR A 228 11.36 -9.62 5.03
N LYS A 229 10.08 -9.45 5.38
CA LYS A 229 8.99 -10.41 5.09
C LYS A 229 8.90 -10.64 3.58
N GLN A 230 8.75 -11.90 3.17
CA GLN A 230 8.58 -12.31 1.78
C GLN A 230 7.10 -12.22 1.35
N PRO A 231 6.76 -11.49 0.27
CA PRO A 231 5.38 -11.44 -0.21
C PRO A 231 4.96 -12.78 -0.86
N PRO A 232 3.67 -13.14 -0.85
CA PRO A 232 3.17 -14.34 -1.53
C PRO A 232 3.57 -14.36 -3.01
N SER A 233 4.05 -15.51 -3.50
CA SER A 233 4.63 -15.67 -4.84
C SER A 233 3.71 -15.21 -5.98
N TYR A 234 2.39 -15.36 -5.83
CA TYR A 234 1.41 -14.90 -6.82
C TYR A 234 1.30 -13.36 -6.97
N LEU A 235 1.90 -12.56 -6.07
CA LEU A 235 2.05 -11.12 -6.23
C LEU A 235 3.29 -10.74 -7.06
N ILE A 236 4.28 -11.64 -7.17
CA ILE A 236 5.53 -11.40 -7.90
C ILE A 236 5.32 -11.79 -9.37
N PRO A 237 5.46 -10.87 -10.35
CA PRO A 237 5.18 -11.22 -11.74
C PRO A 237 6.23 -12.19 -12.32
N SER A 238 5.78 -13.35 -12.81
CA SER A 238 6.60 -14.43 -13.38
C SER A 238 7.31 -14.06 -14.69
N GLU A 239 8.47 -14.66 -14.94
CA GLU A 239 9.29 -14.40 -16.14
C GLU A 239 8.60 -14.85 -17.44
N ASN A 240 8.00 -16.05 -17.45
CA ASN A 240 7.52 -16.74 -18.67
C ASN A 240 6.22 -16.16 -19.28
N THR A 241 5.76 -15.00 -18.82
CA THR A 241 4.45 -14.41 -19.21
C THR A 241 4.48 -13.62 -20.52
N LEU A 242 5.66 -13.47 -21.16
CA LEU A 242 5.83 -12.86 -22.47
C LEU A 242 6.85 -13.67 -23.28
N GLY A 243 6.38 -14.41 -24.29
CA GLY A 243 7.23 -15.22 -25.15
C GLY A 243 8.11 -14.37 -26.07
N THR A 244 9.39 -14.23 -25.73
CA THR A 244 10.42 -13.63 -26.61
C THR A 244 11.61 -14.56 -26.75
N MET A 245 11.58 -15.43 -27.76
CA MET A 245 12.72 -16.25 -28.16
C MET A 245 13.96 -15.37 -28.38
N SER A 246 15.10 -15.73 -27.78
CA SER A 246 16.39 -15.09 -28.03
C SER A 246 17.45 -16.17 -28.30
N PRO A 247 18.22 -16.09 -29.39
CA PRO A 247 19.05 -17.21 -29.84
C PRO A 247 20.44 -17.24 -29.19
N SER A 248 20.99 -18.45 -29.13
CA SER A 248 22.40 -18.89 -29.10
C SER A 248 23.48 -17.96 -28.49
N GLY A 249 24.33 -18.40 -27.57
CA GLY A 249 24.74 -19.79 -27.28
C GLY A 249 26.11 -20.08 -27.90
N SER A 250 27.18 -19.90 -27.11
CA SER A 250 28.53 -20.38 -27.42
C SER A 250 29.12 -21.01 -26.17
N GLY A 251 29.32 -22.33 -26.20
CA GLY A 251 29.58 -23.13 -25.01
C GLY A 251 31.07 -23.30 -24.67
N SER A 252 31.32 -23.90 -23.50
CA SER A 252 32.60 -24.48 -23.11
C SER A 252 32.34 -25.78 -22.34
N PRO A 253 33.03 -26.90 -22.60
CA PRO A 253 32.51 -28.25 -22.38
C PRO A 253 32.69 -28.80 -20.94
N LEU A 254 32.50 -27.96 -19.91
CA LEU A 254 32.69 -28.32 -18.50
C LEU A 254 31.50 -28.03 -17.58
N MET A 255 30.36 -27.59 -18.14
CA MET A 255 29.04 -27.76 -17.52
C MET A 255 28.09 -28.36 -18.56
N GLY A 256 27.06 -29.07 -18.10
CA GLY A 256 26.07 -29.72 -18.96
C GLY A 256 25.28 -28.73 -19.82
N SER A 257 24.64 -29.25 -20.87
CA SER A 257 23.78 -28.45 -21.74
C SER A 257 22.59 -27.89 -20.96
N ASN A 258 22.44 -26.57 -20.97
CA ASN A 258 21.30 -25.89 -20.37
C ASN A 258 20.13 -25.90 -21.37
N ASP A 259 19.45 -27.03 -21.50
CA ASP A 259 18.18 -27.19 -22.22
C ASP A 259 17.39 -28.40 -21.67
N ASP A 260 16.92 -28.30 -20.42
CA ASP A 260 15.74 -29.06 -19.95
C ASP A 260 15.10 -28.38 -18.72
N GLU A 261 13.77 -28.45 -18.58
CA GLU A 261 13.01 -27.78 -17.50
C GLU A 261 12.99 -28.56 -16.17
N THR A 262 14.02 -29.36 -15.90
CA THR A 262 14.24 -29.99 -14.59
C THR A 262 15.40 -29.35 -13.86
N ALA A 263 15.11 -28.30 -13.09
CA ALA A 263 15.93 -27.93 -11.95
C ALA A 263 15.86 -29.07 -10.93
N VAL A 264 16.74 -30.06 -11.07
CA VAL A 264 17.00 -31.06 -10.03
C VAL A 264 17.48 -30.29 -8.82
N ASP A 265 16.62 -30.20 -7.80
CA ASP A 265 16.88 -29.41 -6.59
C ASP A 265 18.03 -30.06 -5.83
N THR A 266 19.23 -29.62 -6.19
CA THR A 266 20.49 -30.08 -5.62
C THR A 266 20.62 -29.33 -4.32
N GLU A 267 19.88 -29.78 -3.29
CA GLU A 267 19.84 -29.19 -1.96
C GLU A 267 21.26 -29.03 -1.42
N LEU A 268 21.82 -27.84 -1.59
CA LEU A 268 23.13 -27.48 -1.07
C LEU A 268 22.98 -27.41 0.45
N GLU A 269 23.55 -28.36 1.17
CA GLU A 269 23.42 -28.46 2.62
C GLU A 269 24.15 -27.28 3.30
N TYR A 270 23.41 -26.21 3.63
CA TYR A 270 23.89 -25.06 4.40
C TYR A 270 22.85 -24.55 5.39
N THR A 271 23.34 -23.91 6.46
CA THR A 271 22.53 -23.34 7.54
C THR A 271 22.28 -21.85 7.32
N VAL A 272 21.01 -21.40 7.33
CA VAL A 272 20.64 -19.98 7.43
C VAL A 272 20.32 -19.62 8.87
N PHE A 273 20.94 -18.55 9.39
CA PHE A 273 20.71 -18.06 10.76
C PHE A 273 20.84 -16.52 10.79
N PRO A 274 20.16 -15.78 11.68
CA PRO A 274 20.29 -14.33 11.80
C PRO A 274 21.69 -13.88 12.28
N ARG A 275 22.56 -13.43 11.34
CA ARG A 275 23.99 -13.13 11.63
C ARG A 275 24.28 -11.70 12.11
N TYR A 276 23.24 -10.89 12.29
CA TYR A 276 23.34 -9.43 12.47
C TYR A 276 22.41 -8.87 13.55
N SER A 277 21.84 -9.75 14.41
CA SER A 277 20.85 -9.35 15.42
C SER A 277 21.37 -8.32 16.44
N SER A 278 22.68 -8.24 16.67
CA SER A 278 23.30 -7.24 17.56
C SER A 278 23.84 -5.99 16.83
N SER A 279 23.74 -5.90 15.50
CA SER A 279 24.26 -4.78 14.69
C SER A 279 23.22 -4.19 13.72
N TYR A 280 21.93 -4.46 13.96
CA TYR A 280 20.80 -3.97 13.16
C TYR A 280 20.89 -2.48 12.79
N GLU A 281 21.21 -1.59 13.74
CA GLU A 281 21.33 -0.14 13.48
C GLU A 281 22.47 0.19 12.50
N THR A 282 23.59 -0.53 12.61
CA THR A 282 24.73 -0.40 11.69
C THR A 282 24.39 -0.89 10.29
N VAL A 283 23.62 -2.00 10.19
CA VAL A 283 23.12 -2.50 8.90
C VAL A 283 22.12 -1.53 8.27
N GLU A 284 21.14 -1.02 9.03
CA GLU A 284 20.17 -0.03 8.56
C GLU A 284 20.90 1.23 8.05
N ALA A 285 21.90 1.72 8.79
CA ALA A 285 22.72 2.87 8.37
C ALA A 285 23.47 2.63 7.05
N LEU A 286 24.17 1.49 6.91
CA LEU A 286 24.94 1.15 5.70
C LEU A 286 24.05 0.99 4.47
N VAL A 287 22.89 0.34 4.63
CA VAL A 287 21.88 0.18 3.58
C VAL A 287 21.31 1.54 3.18
N LEU A 288 20.97 2.39 4.16
CA LEU A 288 20.42 3.72 3.91
C LEU A 288 21.40 4.67 3.26
N GLU A 289 22.68 4.66 3.64
CA GLU A 289 23.70 5.51 3.04
C GLU A 289 23.83 5.22 1.55
N ALA A 290 24.05 3.95 1.17
CA ALA A 290 24.20 3.55 -0.22
C ALA A 290 22.96 3.83 -1.08
N ILE A 291 21.75 3.61 -0.53
CA ILE A 291 20.49 3.87 -1.23
C ILE A 291 20.23 5.38 -1.37
N LYS A 292 20.54 6.19 -0.35
CA LYS A 292 20.44 7.66 -0.42
C LYS A 292 21.46 8.23 -1.40
N GLU A 293 22.70 7.72 -1.45
CA GLU A 293 23.70 8.12 -2.43
C GLU A 293 23.24 7.79 -3.87
N GLN A 294 22.76 6.57 -4.12
CA GLN A 294 22.28 6.16 -5.44
C GLN A 294 21.09 7.01 -5.93
N ILE A 295 20.20 7.45 -5.02
CA ILE A 295 19.08 8.36 -5.31
C ILE A 295 19.54 9.81 -5.57
N GLN A 296 20.69 10.22 -5.04
CA GLN A 296 21.27 11.56 -5.25
C GLN A 296 22.05 11.66 -6.58
N ARG A 297 22.62 10.57 -7.09
CA ARG A 297 23.38 10.46 -8.36
C ARG A 297 22.55 10.70 -9.66
N ARG A 298 21.45 11.47 -9.60
CA ARG A 298 20.42 11.65 -10.66
C ARG A 298 20.91 12.19 -12.01
N ALA A 299 22.12 12.73 -12.08
CA ALA A 299 22.70 13.22 -13.34
C ALA A 299 23.07 12.09 -14.32
N ALA A 300 23.19 10.83 -13.85
CA ALA A 300 23.48 9.69 -14.71
C ALA A 300 22.17 8.98 -15.17
N PRO A 301 21.97 8.76 -16.48
CA PRO A 301 20.71 8.21 -17.01
C PRO A 301 20.40 6.75 -16.59
N ASP A 302 21.39 6.00 -16.11
CA ASP A 302 21.24 4.61 -15.65
C ASP A 302 21.35 4.44 -14.12
N ALA A 303 21.35 5.53 -13.34
CA ALA A 303 21.43 5.44 -11.87
C ALA A 303 20.31 4.57 -11.26
N ILE A 304 19.09 4.66 -11.81
CA ILE A 304 17.93 3.88 -11.39
C ILE A 304 17.65 2.76 -12.40
N HIS A 305 17.97 1.53 -12.02
CA HIS A 305 17.88 0.33 -12.85
C HIS A 305 17.20 -0.82 -12.06
N ARG A 306 16.96 -1.98 -12.71
CA ARG A 306 16.22 -3.11 -12.10
C ARG A 306 16.86 -3.63 -10.81
N GLY A 307 18.20 -3.74 -10.78
CA GLY A 307 18.97 -4.16 -9.61
C GLY A 307 18.77 -3.28 -8.38
N PHE A 308 18.76 -1.96 -8.55
CA PHE A 308 18.41 -1.01 -7.49
C PHE A 308 16.99 -1.24 -6.93
N LEU A 309 15.99 -1.51 -7.78
CA LEU A 309 14.63 -1.84 -7.32
C LEU A 309 14.58 -3.19 -6.58
N LYS A 310 15.33 -4.21 -7.04
CA LYS A 310 15.48 -5.48 -6.31
C LYS A 310 16.20 -5.31 -4.96
N LEU A 311 17.16 -4.39 -4.84
CA LEU A 311 17.79 -4.06 -3.55
C LEU A 311 16.78 -3.39 -2.61
N LEU A 312 16.01 -2.41 -3.09
CA LEU A 312 14.93 -1.79 -2.30
C LEU A 312 13.93 -2.86 -1.80
N ALA A 313 13.54 -3.80 -2.67
CA ALA A 313 12.65 -4.90 -2.32
C ALA A 313 13.24 -5.78 -1.21
N ALA A 314 14.48 -6.26 -1.39
CA ALA A 314 15.20 -7.07 -0.40
C ALA A 314 15.42 -6.36 0.95
N THR A 315 15.39 -5.03 0.98
CA THR A 315 15.63 -4.20 2.18
C THR A 315 14.36 -3.53 2.72
N CYS A 316 13.17 -3.97 2.28
CA CYS A 316 11.88 -3.43 2.72
C CYS A 316 11.52 -3.70 4.20
N GLY A 317 12.25 -4.54 4.94
CA GLY A 317 12.10 -4.63 6.39
C GLY A 317 12.46 -3.32 7.12
N PHE A 318 13.36 -2.50 6.56
CA PHE A 318 13.67 -1.17 7.08
C PHE A 318 12.57 -0.15 6.73
N PRO A 319 11.95 0.56 7.70
CA PRO A 319 10.81 1.45 7.43
C PRO A 319 11.16 2.66 6.55
N GLU A 320 12.38 3.19 6.69
CA GLU A 320 12.87 4.30 5.87
C GLU A 320 13.04 3.89 4.39
N ILE A 321 13.28 2.61 4.10
CA ILE A 321 13.30 2.07 2.73
C ILE A 321 11.89 1.97 2.14
N ARG A 322 10.89 1.58 2.94
CA ARG A 322 9.47 1.61 2.53
C ARG A 322 9.02 3.03 2.19
N MET A 323 9.38 4.01 3.02
CA MET A 323 9.14 5.44 2.80
C MET A 323 9.81 5.96 1.51
N ILE A 324 11.10 5.65 1.31
CA ILE A 324 11.84 6.01 0.10
C ILE A 324 11.23 5.39 -1.16
N SER A 325 10.73 4.15 -1.05
CA SER A 325 10.13 3.41 -2.16
C SER A 325 8.74 3.97 -2.53
N ALA A 326 7.82 4.05 -1.57
CA ALA A 326 6.44 4.49 -1.81
C ALA A 326 6.37 5.88 -2.46
N SER A 327 7.17 6.84 -1.97
CA SER A 327 7.26 8.21 -2.51
C SER A 327 7.83 8.32 -3.94
N ARG A 328 8.24 7.21 -4.58
CA ARG A 328 8.71 7.13 -5.98
C ARG A 328 7.98 6.07 -6.81
N LEU A 329 7.15 5.24 -6.17
CA LEU A 329 6.67 3.97 -6.72
C LEU A 329 5.80 4.13 -7.97
N GLU A 330 4.91 5.14 -8.00
CA GLU A 330 4.09 5.45 -9.19
C GLU A 330 4.95 5.70 -10.44
N ALA A 331 6.02 6.50 -10.32
CA ALA A 331 6.88 6.84 -11.45
C ALA A 331 7.66 5.61 -11.99
N TRP A 332 8.02 4.67 -11.11
CA TRP A 332 8.67 3.43 -11.51
C TRP A 332 7.68 2.41 -12.09
N LEU A 333 6.45 2.35 -11.58
CA LEU A 333 5.36 1.53 -12.12
C LEU A 333 4.96 1.97 -13.54
N HIS A 334 4.93 3.28 -13.83
CA HIS A 334 4.70 3.80 -15.20
C HIS A 334 5.90 3.62 -16.16
N SER A 335 7.08 3.20 -15.69
CA SER A 335 8.29 3.08 -16.52
C SER A 335 8.39 1.73 -17.22
N GLY A 336 8.36 1.70 -18.56
CA GLY A 336 8.45 0.46 -19.34
C GLY A 336 9.73 -0.38 -19.11
N LYS A 337 10.83 0.21 -18.60
CA LYS A 337 12.07 -0.51 -18.24
C LYS A 337 11.99 -1.19 -16.86
N LEU A 338 11.17 -0.64 -15.95
CA LEU A 338 11.19 -0.92 -14.50
C LEU A 338 9.87 -1.43 -13.92
N SER A 339 8.75 -1.29 -14.61
CA SER A 339 7.38 -1.52 -14.11
C SER A 339 7.15 -2.88 -13.46
N ARG A 340 7.85 -3.93 -13.90
CA ARG A 340 7.79 -5.28 -13.30
C ARG A 340 8.50 -5.36 -11.95
N CYS A 341 9.74 -4.86 -11.85
CA CYS A 341 10.47 -4.75 -10.57
C CYS A 341 9.81 -3.72 -9.62
N ALA A 342 9.02 -2.78 -10.16
CA ALA A 342 8.22 -1.86 -9.35
C ALA A 342 6.92 -2.50 -8.81
N GLN A 343 6.35 -3.49 -9.51
CA GLN A 343 5.25 -4.34 -8.98
C GLN A 343 5.76 -5.31 -7.91
N GLU A 344 6.92 -5.91 -8.14
CA GLU A 344 7.65 -6.68 -7.13
C GLU A 344 7.91 -5.83 -5.87
N LEU A 345 8.54 -4.65 -6.02
CA LEU A 345 8.77 -3.71 -4.92
C LEU A 345 7.47 -3.29 -4.20
N LEU A 346 6.37 -3.07 -4.93
CA LEU A 346 5.05 -2.79 -4.34
C LEU A 346 4.56 -3.93 -3.45
N ALA A 347 4.72 -5.19 -3.86
CA ALA A 347 4.37 -6.35 -3.05
C ALA A 347 5.21 -6.42 -1.77
N TYR A 348 6.52 -6.17 -1.86
CA TYR A 348 7.41 -6.12 -0.68
C TYR A 348 7.06 -4.96 0.26
N VAL A 349 6.81 -3.74 -0.25
CA VAL A 349 6.39 -2.58 0.57
C VAL A 349 5.09 -2.87 1.31
N CYS A 350 4.08 -3.43 0.62
CA CYS A 350 2.82 -3.81 1.24
C CYS A 350 2.95 -4.95 2.25
N CYS A 351 3.78 -5.97 1.98
CA CYS A 351 3.98 -7.09 2.90
C CYS A 351 4.78 -6.72 4.16
N ASN A 352 5.57 -5.64 4.12
CA ASN A 352 6.43 -5.21 5.24
C ASN A 352 5.91 -3.97 6.00
N ALA A 353 4.80 -3.36 5.58
CA ALA A 353 4.17 -2.29 6.36
C ALA A 353 3.57 -2.84 7.67
N ASP A 354 3.69 -2.08 8.77
CA ASP A 354 3.03 -2.40 10.05
C ASP A 354 2.15 -1.22 10.49
N ALA A 355 1.05 -1.53 11.17
CA ALA A 355 0.18 -0.53 11.81
C ALA A 355 0.42 -0.42 13.33
N CYS A 356 1.37 -1.19 13.87
CA CYS A 356 1.72 -1.26 15.29
C CYS A 356 3.24 -1.13 15.50
N GLY A 357 3.65 -1.02 16.77
CA GLY A 357 5.06 -0.94 17.15
C GLY A 357 5.79 0.34 16.69
N PRO A 358 7.14 0.35 16.75
CA PRO A 358 7.94 1.56 16.49
C PRO A 358 7.89 2.10 15.05
N THR A 359 7.45 1.29 14.08
CA THR A 359 7.48 1.66 12.65
C THR A 359 6.19 2.32 12.17
N ALA A 360 5.07 2.11 12.89
CA ALA A 360 3.72 2.49 12.50
C ALA A 360 3.58 3.97 12.07
N ALA A 361 4.29 4.90 12.72
CA ALA A 361 4.24 6.32 12.35
C ALA A 361 4.85 6.62 10.96
N ARG A 362 5.87 5.87 10.54
CA ARG A 362 6.43 5.95 9.18
C ARG A 362 5.52 5.20 8.19
N ASP A 363 5.06 4.01 8.56
CA ASP A 363 4.19 3.20 7.72
C ASP A 363 2.83 3.86 7.46
N HIS A 364 2.30 4.66 8.39
CA HIS A 364 1.09 5.46 8.15
C HIS A 364 1.26 6.46 7.00
N GLU A 365 2.44 7.08 6.83
CA GLU A 365 2.75 7.92 5.66
C GLU A 365 3.08 7.09 4.41
N VAL A 366 3.66 5.88 4.54
CA VAL A 366 3.74 4.91 3.42
C VAL A 366 2.35 4.66 2.84
N LEU A 367 1.36 4.34 3.70
CA LEU A 367 -0.03 4.12 3.29
C LEU A 367 -0.68 5.39 2.69
N ALA A 368 -0.40 6.57 3.25
CA ALA A 368 -0.87 7.84 2.69
C ALA A 368 -0.30 8.13 1.29
N GLN A 369 0.95 7.77 1.03
CA GLN A 369 1.58 7.87 -0.30
C GLN A 369 1.01 6.83 -1.27
N LEU A 370 0.81 5.58 -0.83
CA LEU A 370 0.19 4.54 -1.65
C LEU A 370 -1.23 4.94 -2.09
N ALA A 371 -2.08 5.39 -1.16
CA ALA A 371 -3.47 5.80 -1.45
C ALA A 371 -3.57 6.88 -2.55
N ARG A 372 -2.58 7.77 -2.64
CA ARG A 372 -2.53 8.85 -3.65
C ARG A 372 -2.15 8.37 -5.07
N MET A 373 -1.66 7.14 -5.25
CA MET A 373 -1.07 6.67 -6.52
C MET A 373 -2.06 6.61 -7.69
N ARG A 374 -1.73 7.24 -8.82
CA ARG A 374 -2.58 7.47 -10.00
C ARG A 374 -2.23 6.55 -11.18
N LEU A 375 -2.24 5.25 -10.91
CA LEU A 375 -2.03 4.17 -11.88
C LEU A 375 -2.99 4.27 -13.09
N LYS A 376 -2.48 4.00 -14.30
CA LYS A 376 -3.14 4.32 -15.58
C LYS A 376 -3.63 3.11 -16.38
N THR A 377 -3.22 1.89 -16.02
CA THR A 377 -3.48 0.67 -16.80
C THR A 377 -4.12 -0.40 -15.94
N LYS A 378 -5.11 -1.12 -16.49
CA LYS A 378 -5.90 -2.12 -15.76
C LYS A 378 -5.06 -3.22 -15.08
N PRO A 379 -4.03 -3.83 -15.73
CA PRO A 379 -3.20 -4.84 -15.06
C PRO A 379 -2.45 -4.29 -13.84
N MET A 380 -1.98 -3.05 -13.92
CA MET A 380 -1.23 -2.39 -12.84
C MET A 380 -2.15 -1.96 -11.68
N GLN A 381 -3.38 -1.55 -11.99
CA GLN A 381 -4.44 -1.34 -10.99
C GLN A 381 -4.79 -2.66 -10.28
N GLN A 382 -4.90 -3.77 -11.02
CA GLN A 382 -5.18 -5.10 -10.46
C GLN A 382 -4.03 -5.61 -9.57
N ALA A 383 -2.76 -5.41 -9.97
CA ALA A 383 -1.59 -5.74 -9.16
C ALA A 383 -1.56 -4.94 -7.84
N TYR A 384 -1.86 -3.64 -7.90
CA TYR A 384 -1.97 -2.78 -6.72
C TYR A 384 -3.12 -3.20 -5.78
N GLN A 385 -4.31 -3.46 -6.33
CA GLN A 385 -5.44 -4.01 -5.58
C GLN A 385 -5.12 -5.40 -4.98
N ALA A 386 -4.26 -6.21 -5.59
CA ALA A 386 -3.82 -7.48 -5.02
C ALA A 386 -2.88 -7.28 -3.82
N CYS A 387 -1.89 -6.41 -3.95
CA CYS A 387 -0.95 -6.09 -2.86
C CYS A 387 -1.68 -5.48 -1.64
N LEU A 388 -2.61 -4.55 -1.87
CA LEU A 388 -3.43 -3.97 -0.80
C LEU A 388 -4.34 -5.00 -0.11
N ARG A 389 -4.96 -5.93 -0.86
CA ARG A 389 -5.83 -6.97 -0.25
C ARG A 389 -5.06 -7.93 0.64
N VAL A 390 -3.81 -8.27 0.29
CA VAL A 390 -2.96 -9.13 1.13
C VAL A 390 -2.55 -8.40 2.41
N MET A 391 -2.05 -7.16 2.30
CA MET A 391 -1.69 -6.32 3.43
C MET A 391 -2.88 -6.04 4.38
N ALA A 392 -4.07 -5.83 3.82
CA ALA A 392 -5.31 -5.65 4.58
C ALA A 392 -5.88 -6.95 5.18
N ALA A 393 -5.33 -8.12 4.83
CA ALA A 393 -5.63 -9.39 5.48
C ALA A 393 -4.61 -9.75 6.59
N ASP A 394 -3.40 -9.18 6.57
CA ASP A 394 -2.36 -9.37 7.60
C ASP A 394 -2.75 -8.68 8.93
N SER A 395 -3.38 -7.49 8.88
CA SER A 395 -3.81 -6.76 10.07
C SER A 395 -5.08 -5.91 9.87
N PRO A 396 -6.09 -6.01 10.76
CA PRO A 396 -7.24 -5.11 10.77
C PRO A 396 -6.88 -3.63 10.94
N ALA A 397 -5.73 -3.32 11.56
CA ALA A 397 -5.25 -1.95 11.72
C ALA A 397 -4.64 -1.39 10.41
N LEU A 398 -3.99 -2.25 9.59
CA LEU A 398 -3.58 -1.90 8.23
C LEU A 398 -4.81 -1.67 7.33
N LEU A 399 -5.80 -2.58 7.37
CA LEU A 399 -7.08 -2.42 6.66
C LEU A 399 -7.74 -1.08 7.00
N ARG A 400 -7.85 -0.74 8.29
CA ARG A 400 -8.36 0.54 8.78
C ARG A 400 -7.60 1.71 8.17
N SER A 401 -6.28 1.75 8.35
CA SER A 401 -5.46 2.87 7.88
C SER A 401 -5.49 3.05 6.36
N VAL A 402 -5.59 1.98 5.56
CA VAL A 402 -5.77 2.07 4.10
C VAL A 402 -7.12 2.67 3.75
N ILE A 403 -8.20 2.22 4.39
CA ILE A 403 -9.55 2.71 4.12
C ILE A 403 -9.67 4.19 4.49
N THR A 404 -9.18 4.58 5.67
CA THR A 404 -9.13 5.98 6.11
C THR A 404 -8.36 6.85 5.12
N HIS A 405 -7.13 6.48 4.72
CA HIS A 405 -6.35 7.24 3.73
C HIS A 405 -7.01 7.31 2.34
N THR A 406 -7.68 6.23 1.92
CA THR A 406 -8.37 6.17 0.62
C THR A 406 -9.61 7.06 0.61
N ILE A 407 -10.38 7.09 1.71
CA ILE A 407 -11.52 8.01 1.89
C ILE A 407 -11.02 9.46 1.94
N TYR A 408 -10.04 9.77 2.79
CA TYR A 408 -9.49 11.13 2.89
C TYR A 408 -8.87 11.62 1.58
N ASN A 409 -8.24 10.74 0.78
CA ASN A 409 -7.79 11.11 -0.56
C ASN A 409 -8.96 11.33 -1.52
N GLU A 410 -10.01 10.50 -1.50
CA GLU A 410 -11.17 10.65 -2.39
C GLU A 410 -11.96 11.93 -2.13
N LEU A 411 -12.05 12.35 -0.86
CA LEU A 411 -12.68 13.61 -0.47
C LEU A 411 -11.74 14.83 -0.64
N SER A 412 -10.51 14.64 -1.14
CA SER A 412 -9.55 15.72 -1.37
C SER A 412 -9.60 16.27 -2.79
N ASN A 413 -9.11 17.51 -2.95
CA ASN A 413 -8.88 18.15 -4.26
C ASN A 413 -7.86 17.41 -5.16
N VAL A 414 -7.15 16.39 -4.65
CA VAL A 414 -6.13 15.62 -5.37
C VAL A 414 -6.41 14.11 -5.29
N ARG A 415 -7.68 13.74 -5.45
CA ARG A 415 -8.12 12.33 -5.48
C ARG A 415 -7.49 11.49 -6.61
N SER A 416 -7.13 10.26 -6.28
CA SER A 416 -6.69 9.25 -7.24
C SER A 416 -7.89 8.62 -7.97
N PRO A 417 -7.82 8.42 -9.31
CA PRO A 417 -8.87 7.70 -10.04
C PRO A 417 -9.02 6.23 -9.62
N ASN A 418 -8.12 5.72 -8.78
CA ASN A 418 -8.13 4.33 -8.32
C ASN A 418 -8.96 4.11 -7.04
N ASN A 419 -9.25 5.15 -6.26
CA ASN A 419 -9.81 5.04 -4.90
C ASN A 419 -11.06 4.17 -4.83
N MET A 420 -12.07 4.43 -5.68
CA MET A 420 -13.31 3.66 -5.67
C MET A 420 -13.08 2.17 -6.00
N SER A 421 -12.12 1.86 -6.86
CA SER A 421 -11.74 0.48 -7.19
C SER A 421 -10.94 -0.20 -6.07
N VAL A 422 -10.21 0.58 -5.26
CA VAL A 422 -9.52 0.09 -4.05
C VAL A 422 -10.54 -0.20 -2.95
N LEU A 423 -11.44 0.74 -2.65
CA LEU A 423 -12.52 0.55 -1.67
C LEU A 423 -13.39 -0.66 -2.03
N ALA A 424 -13.81 -0.78 -3.30
CA ALA A 424 -14.52 -1.96 -3.80
C ALA A 424 -13.74 -3.28 -3.63
N ALA A 425 -12.44 -3.29 -3.91
CA ALA A 425 -11.59 -4.47 -3.76
C ALA A 425 -11.36 -4.86 -2.29
N LEU A 426 -11.31 -3.89 -1.37
CA LEU A 426 -11.18 -4.12 0.06
C LEU A 426 -12.50 -4.58 0.69
N LEU A 427 -13.63 -3.96 0.31
CA LEU A 427 -14.98 -4.40 0.69
C LEU A 427 -15.25 -5.84 0.27
N ALA A 428 -14.89 -6.21 -0.97
CA ALA A 428 -15.06 -7.57 -1.47
C ALA A 428 -14.10 -8.59 -0.83
N ALA A 429 -12.97 -8.15 -0.26
CA ALA A 429 -11.99 -9.02 0.40
C ALA A 429 -12.24 -9.18 1.91
N GLN A 430 -12.78 -8.16 2.57
CA GLN A 430 -13.00 -8.10 4.01
C GLN A 430 -14.41 -7.57 4.35
N PRO A 431 -15.50 -8.23 3.88
CA PRO A 431 -16.87 -7.71 3.96
C PRO A 431 -17.39 -7.52 5.40
N ALA A 432 -16.76 -8.15 6.40
CA ALA A 432 -17.10 -7.92 7.81
C ALA A 432 -16.35 -6.73 8.45
N LEU A 433 -15.11 -6.46 8.02
CA LEU A 433 -14.21 -5.50 8.69
C LEU A 433 -14.06 -4.18 7.92
N ALA A 434 -14.06 -4.23 6.58
CA ALA A 434 -13.94 -3.03 5.75
C ALA A 434 -15.11 -2.04 5.96
N PRO A 435 -16.39 -2.46 6.08
CA PRO A 435 -17.49 -1.55 6.42
C PRO A 435 -17.36 -0.92 7.80
N VAL A 436 -16.72 -1.59 8.77
CA VAL A 436 -16.44 -1.02 10.11
C VAL A 436 -15.42 0.11 10.00
N ALA A 437 -14.29 -0.12 9.32
CA ALA A 437 -13.29 0.91 9.07
C ALA A 437 -13.84 2.12 8.26
N MET A 438 -14.80 1.87 7.36
CA MET A 438 -15.54 2.94 6.69
C MET A 438 -16.42 3.71 7.66
N ALA A 439 -17.23 3.04 8.49
CA ALA A 439 -18.09 3.69 9.49
C ALA A 439 -17.31 4.54 10.49
N GLU A 440 -16.15 4.06 10.97
CA GLU A 440 -15.27 4.81 11.89
C GLU A 440 -14.73 6.09 11.23
N THR A 441 -14.33 6.01 9.95
CA THR A 441 -13.92 7.19 9.17
C THR A 441 -15.10 8.13 8.90
N PHE A 442 -16.32 7.59 8.71
CA PHE A 442 -17.54 8.39 8.54
C PHE A 442 -17.93 9.10 9.85
N HIS A 443 -17.81 8.44 11.01
CA HIS A 443 -17.99 9.05 12.33
C HIS A 443 -17.02 10.21 12.53
N GLU A 444 -15.72 10.02 12.24
CA GLU A 444 -14.74 11.11 12.33
C GLU A 444 -15.14 12.32 11.46
N LEU A 445 -15.50 12.06 10.20
CA LEU A 445 -15.87 13.10 9.23
C LEU A 445 -17.18 13.83 9.59
N VAL A 446 -18.19 13.13 10.10
CA VAL A 446 -19.47 13.72 10.54
C VAL A 446 -19.28 14.64 11.77
N LEU A 447 -18.24 14.40 12.57
CA LEU A 447 -17.86 15.21 13.74
C LEU A 447 -16.84 16.33 13.45
N ARG A 448 -16.34 16.47 12.21
CA ARG A 448 -15.52 17.63 11.80
C ARG A 448 -16.34 18.92 11.73
N ALA A 449 -15.72 20.09 11.64
CA ALA A 449 -16.44 21.36 11.56
C ALA A 449 -17.17 21.52 10.21
N GLU A 450 -16.57 21.03 9.12
CA GLU A 450 -17.13 21.04 7.77
C GLU A 450 -18.31 20.06 7.61
N ASP A 451 -19.22 20.33 6.68
CA ASP A 451 -20.29 19.39 6.31
C ASP A 451 -19.79 18.33 5.31
N TYR A 452 -19.65 17.10 5.80
CA TYR A 452 -19.28 15.93 5.00
C TYR A 452 -20.45 15.04 4.57
N LEU A 453 -21.71 15.34 4.91
CA LEU A 453 -22.85 14.47 4.61
C LEU A 453 -23.00 14.19 3.10
N ARG A 454 -22.96 15.25 2.28
CA ARG A 454 -23.06 15.14 0.82
C ARG A 454 -21.94 14.31 0.18
N PRO A 455 -20.64 14.54 0.46
CA PRO A 455 -19.58 13.67 -0.04
C PRO A 455 -19.66 12.23 0.49
N LEU A 456 -20.04 12.00 1.76
CA LEU A 456 -20.18 10.64 2.32
C LEU A 456 -21.30 9.84 1.65
N ARG A 457 -22.46 10.47 1.38
CA ARG A 457 -23.54 9.87 0.57
C ARG A 457 -23.07 9.53 -0.85
N ALA A 458 -22.31 10.40 -1.48
CA ALA A 458 -21.75 10.15 -2.82
C ALA A 458 -20.73 9.00 -2.82
N LEU A 459 -19.83 8.95 -1.84
CA LEU A 459 -18.84 7.88 -1.69
C LEU A 459 -19.51 6.52 -1.42
N THR A 460 -20.57 6.49 -0.60
CA THR A 460 -21.36 5.28 -0.32
C THR A 460 -21.95 4.68 -1.60
N ARG A 461 -22.56 5.52 -2.46
CA ARG A 461 -23.07 5.11 -3.79
C ARG A 461 -21.97 4.55 -4.67
N GLU A 462 -20.88 5.30 -4.80
CA GLU A 462 -19.80 4.95 -5.73
C GLU A 462 -19.04 3.70 -5.29
N CYS A 463 -18.98 3.38 -3.99
CA CYS A 463 -18.41 2.12 -3.50
C CYS A 463 -19.22 0.92 -4.00
N VAL A 464 -20.54 0.96 -3.82
CA VAL A 464 -21.47 -0.08 -4.29
C VAL A 464 -21.45 -0.18 -5.83
N ARG A 465 -21.43 0.96 -6.52
CA ARG A 465 -21.34 1.01 -8.00
C ARG A 465 -20.00 0.51 -8.56
N ALA A 466 -18.92 0.54 -7.77
CA ALA A 466 -17.60 0.03 -8.14
C ALA A 466 -17.36 -1.43 -7.73
N ALA A 467 -18.18 -1.98 -6.83
CA ALA A 467 -18.10 -3.35 -6.39
C ALA A 467 -18.61 -4.34 -7.47
N PRO A 468 -18.09 -5.57 -7.52
CA PRO A 468 -18.73 -6.67 -8.25
C PRO A 468 -20.14 -6.94 -7.68
N ALA A 469 -21.10 -7.28 -8.54
CA ALA A 469 -22.55 -7.43 -8.24
C ALA A 469 -22.94 -8.65 -7.36
N ARG A 470 -22.15 -8.91 -6.32
CA ARG A 470 -22.41 -9.78 -5.16
C ARG A 470 -21.79 -9.22 -3.86
N ALA A 471 -20.78 -8.36 -3.97
CA ALA A 471 -20.13 -7.67 -2.84
C ALA A 471 -20.69 -6.26 -2.59
N ASP A 472 -21.49 -5.75 -3.54
CA ASP A 472 -22.15 -4.44 -3.53
C ASP A 472 -23.20 -4.36 -2.40
N ALA A 473 -24.06 -5.38 -2.29
CA ALA A 473 -25.18 -5.41 -1.37
C ALA A 473 -24.75 -5.79 0.06
N GLN A 474 -23.85 -6.77 0.17
CA GLN A 474 -23.38 -7.32 1.45
C GLN A 474 -22.60 -6.32 2.31
N ALA A 475 -22.12 -5.20 1.74
CA ALA A 475 -21.38 -4.16 2.48
C ALA A 475 -22.28 -3.18 3.25
N LEU A 476 -23.50 -2.90 2.77
CA LEU A 476 -24.35 -1.81 3.30
C LEU A 476 -24.95 -2.12 4.67
N LEU A 477 -25.34 -3.37 4.93
CA LEU A 477 -25.88 -3.80 6.21
C LEU A 477 -24.81 -3.80 7.33
N PRO A 478 -23.59 -4.33 7.13
CA PRO A 478 -22.47 -4.12 8.05
C PRO A 478 -22.10 -2.65 8.24
N LEU A 479 -22.10 -1.82 7.18
CA LEU A 479 -21.84 -0.38 7.28
C LEU A 479 -22.86 0.29 8.22
N ALA A 480 -24.16 0.02 8.03
CA ALA A 480 -25.21 0.52 8.92
C ALA A 480 -25.04 0.03 10.36
N ARG A 481 -24.74 -1.26 10.58
CA ARG A 481 -24.49 -1.80 11.93
C ARG A 481 -23.30 -1.15 12.62
N ALA A 482 -22.26 -0.79 11.88
CA ALA A 482 -21.10 -0.08 12.43
C ALA A 482 -21.38 1.42 12.65
N LEU A 483 -22.15 2.08 11.77
CA LEU A 483 -22.61 3.46 11.97
C LEU A 483 -23.53 3.62 13.19
N ALA A 484 -24.24 2.56 13.57
CA ALA A 484 -25.11 2.49 14.75
C ALA A 484 -24.37 2.36 16.09
N ALA A 485 -23.08 2.00 16.06
CA ALA A 485 -22.25 1.93 17.26
C ALA A 485 -22.00 3.34 17.85
N PRO A 486 -21.76 3.47 19.16
CA PRO A 486 -21.36 4.75 19.75
C PRO A 486 -19.99 5.20 19.20
N PRO A 487 -19.79 6.49 18.89
CA PRO A 487 -18.47 7.03 18.57
C PRO A 487 -17.51 6.89 19.78
N PRO A 488 -16.18 6.82 19.55
CA PRO A 488 -15.20 6.59 20.63
C PRO A 488 -15.08 7.76 21.63
N HIS A 489 -15.57 8.94 21.28
CA HIS A 489 -15.58 10.15 22.11
C HIS A 489 -16.94 10.85 22.00
N GLU A 490 -17.41 11.46 23.09
CA GLU A 490 -18.68 12.22 23.08
C GLU A 490 -18.55 13.45 22.15
N PRO A 491 -19.49 13.68 21.23
CA PRO A 491 -19.41 14.81 20.29
C PRO A 491 -19.49 16.17 20.99
N ALA A 492 -18.73 17.15 20.49
CA ALA A 492 -18.86 18.54 20.93
C ALA A 492 -20.29 19.06 20.68
N ALA A 493 -20.82 19.88 21.59
CA ALA A 493 -22.22 20.34 21.55
C ALA A 493 -22.63 20.93 20.20
N GLU A 494 -21.75 21.76 19.62
CA GLU A 494 -21.93 22.46 18.34
C GLU A 494 -22.17 21.54 17.12
N VAL A 495 -21.73 20.28 17.16
CA VAL A 495 -21.86 19.34 16.02
C VAL A 495 -22.94 18.29 16.23
N ARG A 496 -23.55 18.15 17.42
CA ARG A 496 -24.42 17.00 17.76
C ARG A 496 -25.66 16.88 16.87
N GLU A 497 -26.41 17.96 16.72
CA GLU A 497 -27.67 18.03 15.97
C GLU A 497 -27.46 17.67 14.48
N ARG A 498 -26.43 18.27 13.88
CA ARG A 498 -26.02 17.97 12.50
C ARG A 498 -25.47 16.55 12.37
N ALA A 499 -24.72 16.05 13.36
CA ALA A 499 -24.17 14.70 13.35
C ALA A 499 -25.26 13.63 13.42
N PHE A 500 -26.23 13.80 14.32
CA PHE A 500 -27.45 13.01 14.42
C PHE A 500 -28.22 12.97 13.09
N SER A 501 -28.50 14.16 12.54
CA SER A 501 -29.19 14.29 11.24
C SER A 501 -28.42 13.63 10.10
N SER A 502 -27.09 13.75 10.09
CA SER A 502 -26.21 13.15 9.09
C SER A 502 -26.22 11.62 9.16
N LEU A 503 -26.20 11.04 10.36
CA LEU A 503 -26.30 9.59 10.55
C LEU A 503 -27.67 9.07 10.09
N ALA A 504 -28.77 9.75 10.44
CA ALA A 504 -30.10 9.43 9.93
C ALA A 504 -30.16 9.44 8.38
N ASP A 505 -29.56 10.44 7.72
CA ASP A 505 -29.45 10.49 6.26
C ASP A 505 -28.50 9.43 5.66
N LEU A 506 -27.49 8.97 6.39
CA LEU A 506 -26.60 7.88 5.95
C LEU A 506 -27.28 6.51 6.06
N PHE A 507 -28.08 6.25 7.10
CA PHE A 507 -28.95 5.06 7.17
C PHE A 507 -29.95 5.05 6.00
N CYS A 508 -30.63 6.18 5.76
CA CYS A 508 -31.55 6.31 4.63
C CYS A 508 -30.83 6.16 3.27
N CYS A 509 -29.60 6.65 3.16
CA CYS A 509 -28.77 6.44 1.97
C CYS A 509 -28.45 4.96 1.76
N CYS A 510 -28.10 4.20 2.81
CA CYS A 510 -27.86 2.76 2.71
C CYS A 510 -29.11 2.01 2.22
N CYS A 511 -30.29 2.34 2.73
CA CYS A 511 -31.56 1.79 2.21
C CYS A 511 -31.78 2.14 0.73
N LEU A 512 -31.67 3.41 0.35
CA LEU A 512 -31.89 3.84 -1.03
C LEU A 512 -30.90 3.24 -2.02
N VAL A 513 -29.63 3.05 -1.64
CA VAL A 513 -28.61 2.40 -2.47
C VAL A 513 -28.90 0.91 -2.64
N THR A 514 -29.37 0.23 -1.58
CA THR A 514 -29.90 -1.14 -1.66
C THR A 514 -31.09 -1.20 -2.64
N ALA A 515 -32.00 -0.23 -2.57
CA ALA A 515 -33.19 -0.16 -3.42
C ALA A 515 -32.92 0.21 -4.89
N THR A 516 -31.89 1.02 -5.20
CA THR A 516 -31.54 1.34 -6.60
C THR A 516 -30.68 0.26 -7.24
N HIS A 517 -29.65 -0.25 -6.55
CA HIS A 517 -28.67 -1.17 -7.11
C HIS A 517 -29.01 -2.64 -6.83
N SER A 518 -29.23 -2.99 -5.56
CA SER A 518 -29.24 -4.38 -5.10
C SER A 518 -30.62 -5.06 -5.11
N LYS A 519 -31.70 -4.35 -5.48
CA LYS A 519 -33.10 -4.83 -5.65
C LYS A 519 -33.32 -6.08 -6.54
N HIS A 520 -32.28 -6.58 -7.18
CA HIS A 520 -32.29 -7.73 -8.07
C HIS A 520 -31.73 -9.01 -7.40
N LEU A 521 -31.19 -8.89 -6.18
CA LEU A 521 -30.68 -10.00 -5.37
C LEU A 521 -31.79 -10.50 -4.43
N PRO A 522 -31.92 -11.81 -4.17
CA PRO A 522 -33.07 -12.36 -3.45
C PRO A 522 -33.19 -11.88 -1.99
N ASP A 523 -32.10 -11.43 -1.37
CA ASP A 523 -32.03 -11.00 0.03
C ASP A 523 -32.20 -9.48 0.23
N TYR A 524 -32.45 -8.69 -0.83
CA TYR A 524 -32.48 -7.22 -0.72
C TYR A 524 -33.52 -6.71 0.31
N LYS A 525 -34.68 -7.36 0.41
CA LYS A 525 -35.72 -7.02 1.41
C LYS A 525 -35.26 -7.29 2.84
N GLN A 526 -34.49 -8.36 3.07
CA GLN A 526 -33.87 -8.65 4.35
C GLN A 526 -32.76 -7.64 4.69
N GLN A 527 -31.98 -7.19 3.70
CA GLN A 527 -30.98 -6.15 3.88
C GLN A 527 -31.61 -4.79 4.24
N LEU A 528 -32.66 -4.35 3.52
CA LEU A 528 -33.41 -3.13 3.84
C LEU A 528 -33.94 -3.14 5.28
N SER A 529 -34.65 -4.22 5.64
CA SER A 529 -35.21 -4.39 6.99
C SER A 529 -34.11 -4.49 8.06
N GLY A 530 -32.95 -5.04 7.71
CA GLY A 530 -31.75 -5.08 8.56
C GLY A 530 -31.05 -3.74 8.75
N ILE A 531 -31.06 -2.86 7.75
CA ILE A 531 -30.53 -1.49 7.85
C ILE A 531 -31.47 -0.63 8.72
N GLN A 532 -32.78 -0.78 8.53
CA GLN A 532 -33.79 -0.21 9.42
C GLN A 532 -33.64 -0.72 10.86
N CYS A 533 -33.37 -2.02 11.04
CA CYS A 533 -33.07 -2.63 12.35
C CYS A 533 -31.85 -2.01 13.04
N ALA A 534 -30.76 -1.77 12.30
CA ALA A 534 -29.58 -1.09 12.83
C ALA A 534 -29.87 0.36 13.21
N ALA A 535 -30.60 1.09 12.36
CA ALA A 535 -30.95 2.49 12.57
C ALA A 535 -31.95 2.70 13.73
N LEU A 536 -32.93 1.80 13.89
CA LEU A 536 -33.84 1.77 15.04
C LEU A 536 -33.11 1.40 16.34
N GLY A 537 -32.10 0.51 16.26
CA GLY A 537 -31.21 0.24 17.40
C GLY A 537 -30.42 1.47 17.80
N TRP A 538 -29.82 2.16 16.83
CA TRP A 538 -29.16 3.44 17.10
C TRP A 538 -30.10 4.48 17.73
N LEU A 539 -31.34 4.63 17.23
CA LEU A 539 -32.33 5.55 17.80
C LEU A 539 -32.71 5.20 19.24
N LEU A 540 -32.94 3.92 19.56
CA LEU A 540 -33.34 3.46 20.90
C LEU A 540 -32.16 3.42 21.89
N ASP A 541 -31.04 2.84 21.47
CA ASP A 541 -29.97 2.35 22.34
C ASP A 541 -28.79 3.37 22.45
N THR A 542 -28.55 4.19 21.42
CA THR A 542 -27.32 5.01 21.29
C THR A 542 -27.61 6.52 21.24
N ALA A 543 -28.61 6.94 20.46
CA ALA A 543 -28.76 8.32 20.02
C ALA A 543 -29.21 9.33 21.10
N PRO A 544 -30.12 9.00 22.04
CA PRO A 544 -30.63 9.95 23.02
C PRO A 544 -29.53 10.46 23.94
N ALA A 545 -28.72 9.54 24.49
CA ALA A 545 -27.64 9.88 25.43
C ALA A 545 -26.52 10.72 24.78
N ILE A 546 -26.11 10.35 23.56
CA ILE A 546 -24.92 10.90 22.90
C ILE A 546 -25.22 12.22 22.19
N TYR A 547 -26.26 12.26 21.35
CA TYR A 547 -26.56 13.43 20.52
C TYR A 547 -27.59 14.38 21.15
N ARG A 548 -28.46 13.86 22.04
CA ARG A 548 -29.53 14.63 22.72
C ARG A 548 -30.39 15.46 21.74
N PRO A 549 -30.95 14.84 20.68
CA PRO A 549 -31.72 15.54 19.65
C PRO A 549 -33.02 16.13 20.22
N SER A 550 -33.58 17.15 19.54
CA SER A 550 -34.90 17.66 19.89
C SER A 550 -36.01 16.66 19.53
N ARG A 551 -37.22 16.84 20.09
CA ARG A 551 -38.42 16.07 19.71
C ARG A 551 -38.69 16.14 18.20
N HIS A 552 -38.54 17.31 17.60
CA HIS A 552 -38.74 17.49 16.16
C HIS A 552 -37.76 16.64 15.35
N ASP A 553 -36.46 16.71 15.68
CA ASP A 553 -35.42 16.06 14.89
C ASP A 553 -35.43 14.56 15.09
N TYR A 554 -35.70 14.10 16.32
CA TYR A 554 -35.87 12.67 16.60
C TYR A 554 -37.07 12.09 15.86
N GLN A 555 -38.25 12.74 15.92
CA GLN A 555 -39.43 12.28 15.19
C GLN A 555 -39.19 12.29 13.67
N HIS A 556 -38.53 13.32 13.14
CA HIS A 556 -38.18 13.38 11.71
C HIS A 556 -37.18 12.28 11.32
N ALA A 557 -36.17 12.00 12.15
CA ALA A 557 -35.22 10.90 11.91
C ALA A 557 -35.91 9.54 11.93
N LEU A 558 -36.82 9.30 12.89
CA LEU A 558 -37.64 8.09 12.99
C LEU A 558 -38.54 7.91 11.74
N ASN A 559 -39.25 8.97 11.33
CA ASN A 559 -40.07 8.97 10.11
C ASN A 559 -39.23 8.70 8.85
N LYS A 560 -38.01 9.27 8.76
CA LYS A 560 -37.08 9.03 7.64
C LYS A 560 -36.59 7.58 7.61
N ILE A 561 -36.09 7.06 8.73
CA ILE A 561 -35.58 5.69 8.84
C ILE A 561 -36.65 4.66 8.46
N MET A 562 -37.91 4.90 8.86
CA MET A 562 -39.04 4.02 8.53
C MET A 562 -39.70 4.31 7.17
N PHE A 563 -39.14 5.22 6.36
CA PHE A 563 -39.64 5.62 5.05
C PHE A 563 -41.12 6.10 5.05
N VAL A 564 -41.44 6.95 6.02
CA VAL A 564 -42.75 7.63 6.15
C VAL A 564 -42.74 9.04 5.54
N GLU A 565 -41.61 9.75 5.63
CA GLU A 565 -41.46 11.06 4.95
C GLU A 565 -41.62 10.95 3.43
N SER A 566 -42.00 12.05 2.78
CA SER A 566 -42.17 12.11 1.32
C SER A 566 -40.86 11.85 0.57
N ALA A 567 -40.97 11.27 -0.63
CA ALA A 567 -39.81 10.87 -1.45
C ALA A 567 -38.81 12.02 -1.73
N GLU A 568 -39.27 13.27 -1.71
CA GLU A 568 -38.42 14.45 -1.88
C GLU A 568 -37.41 14.62 -0.73
N VAL A 569 -37.80 14.34 0.53
CA VAL A 569 -37.01 14.59 1.74
C VAL A 569 -35.63 13.94 1.64
N TYR A 570 -35.58 12.68 1.22
CA TYR A 570 -34.32 11.91 1.09
C TYR A 570 -33.41 12.42 -0.04
N SER A 571 -33.95 13.17 -0.99
CA SER A 571 -33.21 13.77 -2.10
C SER A 571 -32.71 15.18 -1.83
N LYS A 572 -33.24 15.87 -0.80
CA LYS A 572 -32.81 17.24 -0.42
C LYS A 572 -31.29 17.40 -0.23
N PRO A 573 -30.52 16.46 0.35
CA PRO A 573 -29.09 16.67 0.62
C PRO A 573 -28.19 16.75 -0.63
N ASP A 574 -28.56 16.07 -1.72
CA ASP A 574 -27.67 15.91 -2.89
C ASP A 574 -28.37 15.73 -4.25
N ASN A 575 -29.70 15.92 -4.30
CA ASN A 575 -30.59 15.72 -5.45
C ASN A 575 -30.68 14.27 -5.98
N TRP A 576 -30.19 13.28 -5.21
CA TRP A 576 -30.21 11.85 -5.56
C TRP A 576 -31.23 11.06 -4.70
N PRO A 577 -31.96 10.05 -5.23
CA PRO A 577 -31.94 9.52 -6.60
C PRO A 577 -32.34 10.52 -7.69
N PRO A 578 -32.00 10.26 -8.97
CA PRO A 578 -32.50 11.01 -10.12
C PRO A 578 -34.02 11.05 -10.12
N GLU A 579 -34.62 12.12 -10.64
CA GLU A 579 -36.07 12.38 -10.53
C GLU A 579 -36.95 11.24 -11.05
N CYS A 580 -36.56 10.63 -12.18
CA CYS A 580 -37.21 9.46 -12.76
C CYS A 580 -37.12 8.17 -11.90
N GLU A 581 -36.18 8.09 -10.96
CA GLU A 581 -35.95 6.93 -10.09
C GLU A 581 -36.50 7.12 -8.68
N ARG A 582 -36.66 8.36 -8.18
CA ARG A 582 -37.07 8.69 -6.80
C ARG A 582 -38.30 7.91 -6.34
N ALA A 583 -39.37 7.94 -7.13
CA ALA A 583 -40.63 7.30 -6.78
C ALA A 583 -40.52 5.75 -6.71
N LEU A 584 -39.64 5.15 -7.51
CA LEU A 584 -39.39 3.71 -7.49
C LEU A 584 -38.49 3.32 -6.30
N ALA A 585 -37.40 4.06 -6.08
CA ALA A 585 -36.47 3.81 -4.97
C ALA A 585 -37.15 4.00 -3.60
N HIS A 586 -37.93 5.06 -3.43
CA HIS A 586 -38.73 5.30 -2.22
C HIS A 586 -39.76 4.19 -2.00
N ARG A 587 -40.50 3.79 -3.04
CA ARG A 587 -41.46 2.66 -2.96
C ARG A 587 -40.78 1.37 -2.52
N ILE A 588 -39.63 1.01 -3.10
CA ILE A 588 -38.91 -0.22 -2.74
C ILE A 588 -38.45 -0.18 -1.27
N CYS A 589 -38.06 0.98 -0.72
CA CYS A 589 -37.79 1.12 0.71
C CYS A 589 -39.06 1.03 1.59
N CYS A 590 -40.21 1.48 1.08
CA CYS A 590 -41.51 1.32 1.75
C CYS A 590 -41.98 -0.14 1.76
N GLU A 591 -41.65 -0.91 0.72
CA GLU A 591 -41.93 -2.36 0.57
C GLU A 591 -40.97 -3.27 1.36
N ALA A 592 -40.21 -2.71 2.32
CA ALA A 592 -39.38 -3.47 3.25
C ALA A 592 -40.24 -4.19 4.32
N PRO A 593 -40.01 -5.49 4.60
CA PRO A 593 -40.70 -6.24 5.65
C PRO A 593 -40.54 -5.62 7.05
N MET A 594 -41.58 -5.83 7.88
CA MET A 594 -41.70 -5.34 9.24
C MET A 594 -41.61 -6.49 10.27
N PRO A 595 -40.40 -7.02 10.54
CA PRO A 595 -40.23 -8.10 11.51
C PRO A 595 -40.50 -7.59 12.93
N ARG A 596 -41.00 -8.47 13.81
CA ARG A 596 -41.36 -8.14 15.21
C ARG A 596 -40.28 -7.38 15.99
N HIS A 597 -38.99 -7.60 15.72
CA HIS A 597 -37.92 -6.88 16.40
C HIS A 597 -37.84 -5.38 16.02
N ASN A 598 -38.17 -5.01 14.78
CA ASN A 598 -38.26 -3.59 14.38
C ASN A 598 -39.49 -2.95 15.02
N LEU A 599 -40.62 -3.66 15.00
CA LEU A 599 -41.87 -3.18 15.59
C LEU A 599 -41.75 -2.98 17.11
N LEU A 600 -41.13 -3.93 17.83
CA LEU A 600 -40.84 -3.81 19.25
C LEU A 600 -39.91 -2.62 19.56
N ARG A 601 -38.90 -2.34 18.74
CA ARG A 601 -38.06 -1.14 18.94
C ARG A 601 -38.86 0.16 18.83
N ILE A 602 -39.78 0.27 17.87
CA ILE A 602 -40.64 1.46 17.73
C ILE A 602 -41.58 1.60 18.95
N ILE A 603 -42.09 0.48 19.47
CA ILE A 603 -42.89 0.47 20.70
C ILE A 603 -42.04 0.89 21.91
N PHE A 604 -40.84 0.35 22.09
CA PHE A 604 -39.93 0.76 23.18
C PHE A 604 -39.47 2.22 23.07
N ILE A 605 -39.34 2.76 21.85
CA ILE A 605 -39.10 4.19 21.60
C ILE A 605 -40.23 5.06 22.19
N GLY A 606 -41.50 4.66 22.03
CA GLY A 606 -42.66 5.37 22.60
C GLY A 606 -42.97 5.08 24.07
N LEU A 607 -42.43 3.98 24.63
CA LEU A 607 -42.56 3.65 26.07
C LEU A 607 -41.42 4.23 26.92
N SER A 608 -40.32 4.68 26.32
CA SER A 608 -39.18 5.24 27.04
C SER A 608 -39.44 6.69 27.47
N LYS A 609 -39.26 6.97 28.78
CA LYS A 609 -39.33 8.33 29.33
C LYS A 609 -38.12 9.22 28.96
N GLU A 610 -37.04 8.62 28.47
CA GLU A 610 -35.81 9.35 28.10
C GLU A 610 -35.77 9.76 26.61
N ILE A 611 -36.71 9.23 25.81
CA ILE A 611 -36.79 9.47 24.38
C ILE A 611 -37.89 10.50 24.10
N PRO A 612 -37.64 11.53 23.25
CA PRO A 612 -38.59 12.62 23.07
C PRO A 612 -39.69 12.29 22.05
N VAL A 613 -40.34 11.12 22.18
CA VAL A 613 -41.47 10.64 21.36
C VAL A 613 -42.57 10.12 22.29
N GLY A 614 -43.80 10.62 22.12
CA GLY A 614 -44.93 10.21 22.95
C GLY A 614 -45.47 8.81 22.59
N PRO A 615 -46.11 8.10 23.54
CA PRO A 615 -46.73 6.79 23.27
C PRO A 615 -47.71 6.81 22.09
N ALA A 616 -48.48 7.89 21.94
CA ALA A 616 -49.41 8.09 20.82
C ALA A 616 -48.69 8.24 19.47
N GLU A 617 -47.59 8.99 19.41
CA GLU A 617 -46.81 9.21 18.17
C GLU A 617 -46.16 7.90 17.70
N ALA A 618 -45.69 7.08 18.64
CA ALA A 618 -45.21 5.73 18.34
C ALA A 618 -46.33 4.77 17.93
N LEU A 619 -47.53 4.88 18.52
CA LEU A 619 -48.69 4.06 18.18
C LEU A 619 -49.23 4.37 16.77
N GLU A 620 -49.32 5.65 16.40
CA GLU A 620 -49.70 6.08 15.04
C GLU A 620 -48.70 5.55 13.98
N LEU A 621 -47.40 5.60 14.28
CA LEU A 621 -46.36 5.04 13.43
C LEU A 621 -46.46 3.51 13.34
N VAL A 622 -46.72 2.81 14.45
CA VAL A 622 -46.98 1.36 14.49
C VAL A 622 -48.18 1.00 13.61
N GLU A 623 -49.30 1.72 13.73
CA GLU A 623 -50.51 1.53 12.93
C GLU A 623 -50.23 1.71 11.43
N GLN A 624 -49.51 2.78 11.06
CA GLN A 624 -49.14 3.04 9.66
C GLN A 624 -48.23 1.95 9.08
N LEU A 625 -47.24 1.49 9.84
CA LEU A 625 -46.27 0.48 9.39
C LEU A 625 -46.87 -0.93 9.33
N VAL A 626 -47.75 -1.29 10.28
CA VAL A 626 -48.52 -2.54 10.21
C VAL A 626 -49.44 -2.53 9.00
N ARG A 627 -50.18 -1.45 8.74
CA ARG A 627 -50.98 -1.31 7.50
C ARG A 627 -50.13 -1.45 6.25
N ARG A 628 -48.93 -0.85 6.22
CA ARG A 628 -48.01 -0.95 5.07
C ARG A 628 -47.52 -2.38 4.84
N ALA A 629 -47.19 -3.11 5.91
CA ALA A 629 -46.78 -4.51 5.82
C ALA A 629 -47.92 -5.44 5.36
N CYS A 630 -49.16 -5.20 5.80
CA CYS A 630 -50.33 -5.97 5.40
C CYS A 630 -50.76 -5.79 3.92
N VAL A 631 -50.14 -4.87 3.18
CA VAL A 631 -50.34 -4.69 1.72
C VAL A 631 -49.31 -5.47 0.89
N LEU A 632 -48.26 -6.00 1.51
CA LEU A 632 -47.23 -6.79 0.84
C LEU A 632 -47.67 -8.26 0.65
N PRO A 633 -47.09 -9.00 -0.33
CA PRO A 633 -47.49 -10.38 -0.61
C PRO A 633 -47.31 -11.30 0.61
N PRO A 634 -48.31 -12.11 1.00
CA PRO A 634 -48.23 -13.00 2.17
C PRO A 634 -47.05 -13.99 2.12
N GLU A 635 -46.61 -14.37 0.92
CA GLU A 635 -45.48 -15.27 0.66
C GLU A 635 -44.15 -14.69 1.15
N GLU A 636 -44.02 -13.37 1.22
CA GLU A 636 -42.82 -12.68 1.73
C GLU A 636 -42.77 -12.62 3.27
N GLN A 637 -43.82 -13.10 3.96
CA GLN A 637 -44.00 -13.03 5.41
C GLN A 637 -43.73 -11.61 5.97
N PRO A 638 -44.37 -10.56 5.42
CA PRO A 638 -44.00 -9.16 5.64
C PRO A 638 -44.22 -8.67 7.08
N LEU A 639 -45.04 -9.37 7.86
CA LEU A 639 -45.30 -9.11 9.27
C LEU A 639 -45.37 -10.44 10.03
N LEU A 640 -44.27 -10.82 10.67
CA LEU A 640 -44.21 -12.02 11.52
C LEU A 640 -44.52 -11.65 12.98
N VAL A 641 -45.66 -12.12 13.49
CA VAL A 641 -46.05 -12.01 14.91
C VAL A 641 -46.16 -13.42 15.48
N ASP A 642 -45.04 -13.93 16.01
CA ASP A 642 -44.90 -15.28 16.59
C ASP A 642 -45.37 -15.36 18.04
N ARG A 643 -45.45 -14.22 18.73
CA ARG A 643 -45.80 -14.13 20.16
C ARG A 643 -46.80 -13.03 20.45
N LEU A 644 -47.73 -13.35 21.34
CA LEU A 644 -48.79 -12.46 21.81
C LEU A 644 -48.27 -11.33 22.71
N ASP A 645 -47.05 -11.45 23.25
CA ASP A 645 -46.39 -10.41 24.06
C ASP A 645 -46.34 -9.04 23.37
N LEU A 646 -46.32 -9.01 22.03
CA LEU A 646 -46.42 -7.78 21.24
C LEU A 646 -47.73 -7.00 21.51
N ALA A 647 -48.85 -7.70 21.72
CA ALA A 647 -50.13 -7.05 21.99
C ALA A 647 -50.12 -6.36 23.36
N ASP A 648 -49.51 -6.98 24.37
CA ASP A 648 -49.34 -6.36 25.69
C ASP A 648 -48.55 -5.05 25.57
N HIS A 649 -47.45 -5.03 24.81
CA HIS A 649 -46.64 -3.83 24.59
C HIS A 649 -47.42 -2.73 23.84
N ILE A 650 -48.30 -3.09 22.90
CA ILE A 650 -49.21 -2.14 22.24
C ILE A 650 -50.24 -1.58 23.24
N PHE A 651 -50.81 -2.42 24.11
CA PHE A 651 -51.73 -1.95 25.16
C PHE A 651 -51.03 -1.01 26.16
N HIS A 652 -49.73 -1.16 26.42
CA HIS A 652 -48.96 -0.22 27.24
C HIS A 652 -48.82 1.16 26.56
N LEU A 653 -48.68 1.24 25.23
CA LEU A 653 -48.71 2.54 24.52
C LEU A 653 -50.07 3.25 24.67
N CYS A 654 -51.15 2.48 24.79
CA CYS A 654 -52.51 3.00 24.99
C CYS A 654 -52.80 3.41 26.45
N GLN A 655 -51.90 3.18 27.41
CA GLN A 655 -52.15 3.54 28.81
C GLN A 655 -52.08 5.05 29.02
N PHE A 656 -53.17 5.62 29.54
CA PHE A 656 -53.19 7.02 29.96
C PHE A 656 -52.26 7.21 31.17
N HIS A 657 -51.14 7.88 30.95
CA HIS A 657 -50.23 8.32 31.99
C HIS A 657 -50.60 9.76 32.38
N PRO A 658 -51.07 10.03 33.62
CA PRO A 658 -51.26 11.39 34.08
C PRO A 658 -49.90 12.12 34.11
N PRO A 659 -49.81 13.38 33.65
CA PRO A 659 -48.61 14.19 33.81
C PRO A 659 -48.16 14.26 35.28
N ASP A 660 -46.84 14.20 35.52
CA ASP A 660 -46.25 14.13 36.87
C ASP A 660 -46.59 15.34 37.78
N ASN A 661 -47.18 16.41 37.22
CA ASN A 661 -47.65 17.60 37.92
C ASN A 661 -49.17 17.64 38.20
N ILE A 662 -49.91 16.55 37.95
CA ILE A 662 -51.34 16.44 38.29
C ILE A 662 -51.53 15.59 39.56
N THR A 663 -51.87 16.24 40.67
CA THR A 663 -52.55 15.57 41.79
C THR A 663 -53.96 15.17 41.37
N LEU A 664 -54.18 13.87 41.19
CA LEU A 664 -55.51 13.28 41.10
C LEU A 664 -56.27 13.49 42.43
N PRO A 665 -57.60 13.66 42.41
CA PRO A 665 -58.38 13.72 43.65
C PRO A 665 -58.26 12.42 44.43
N ALA A 666 -58.29 12.51 45.77
CA ALA A 666 -58.40 11.33 46.62
C ALA A 666 -59.73 10.60 46.35
N GLY A 667 -59.65 9.31 46.05
CA GLY A 667 -60.79 8.43 45.77
C GLY A 667 -61.37 7.77 47.03
#